data_AF-A0A094I7T3-F1
#
_entry.id   AF-A0A094I7T3-F1
#
_cell.length_a   1.000
_cell.length_b   1.000
_cell.length_c   1.000
_cell.angle_alpha   90.00
_cell.angle_beta   90.00
_cell.angle_gamma   90.00
#
_symmetry.space_group_name_H-M   'P 1'
#
loop_
_entity.id
_entity.type
_entity.pdbx_description
1 polymer ?
#
loop_
_entity_poly.entity_id
_entity_poly.type
_entity_poly.pdbx_seq_one_letter_code
_entity_poly.pdbx_strand_id
1 'polypeptide(L)'
;MTNDPSRLPAQNSEPIVAKAWLSGVDVAALPSPMRQGLQTQLQFVNIAGPESSRKSDTKRLIRAHAARAAHSKIRRARIVEYQQTKPSQDDLDDISIPGPVTLLGSGRVDPFGTYAVHCTAFEHSLIDHYVQFLIPNHASHFSPMGSTTHTGRMYSNWVSYTITDPGIMSRLFLAACRSLANQTHEGIYAAQAPRYKGACIRSVAKAIEEEGDSVSDATVAKVLFLASDEFHTGNLNGAKSHTKAIGDMVKMRGRNAWAGRNDRTSTFYSGTMPNFMHTGSCQRLTAVDHLNPGFLRYFDMSMSMLSFYVGAILNDMCYFTKTINSFPKGTGIPTELTKRINGKELDVRLLILSSDHRCPSARRSYTQVEECLALALMVYLSKVLHPSGSDILGSEYLLERLRDSLKILRSNPMWRQGADLMLWMVFMASYVVYEIPKTLNHISVIDNSGMSDSAFAEVESWLLGLLCDLFEALDIRSFLEMELQLQSFMWIEKPSTIIMSPTIFITGVSGYIGGHVTKDLIEKHPDYQVITLVRTEKQAEIVRATWPAVEAVLGDLDNHDLLVEQGKRADVVLQLASSDHTLAAKALIEGLSQGKKGHYIHISGTGILFDVSNGYGNPSSKIYHDVADILEITSFDSTHVHRDTDAAVIASGEELSIPTAIVTPCVIYGVGKGPINKRSVQVPVLVAETIKRGRPFAIGAGNNIWDHIHISDLSAAFGLLAEEALKPAGGAATWGPEGYYFAEAGEHSWAEVGRDIAAVVAERGIKISAEVDHLTVEEATKLHPWASMLWGSNARSRAERLRGLGWKAVAPSLKESLGEIVDVEIKAFEAKST
;
A
#
# COMPACT_ATOMS: atom_id res chain seq x y z
N MET A 1 86.59 -25.19 -21.61
CA MET A 1 86.67 -26.63 -21.26
C MET A 1 85.35 -27.01 -20.59
N THR A 2 84.65 -28.10 -20.89
CA THR A 2 84.43 -28.88 -22.13
C THR A 2 83.57 -30.09 -21.76
N ASN A 3 82.54 -30.38 -22.58
CA ASN A 3 81.89 -31.69 -22.78
C ASN A 3 80.96 -32.26 -21.68
N ASP A 4 79.69 -32.41 -22.09
CA ASP A 4 78.70 -33.44 -21.71
C ASP A 4 79.26 -34.88 -21.95
N PRO A 5 78.79 -35.93 -21.24
CA PRO A 5 77.89 -36.89 -21.94
C PRO A 5 76.90 -37.71 -21.08
N SER A 6 75.58 -37.58 -21.33
CA SER A 6 74.61 -38.73 -21.46
C SER A 6 74.32 -39.64 -20.22
N ARG A 7 73.37 -40.61 -20.15
CA ARG A 7 72.22 -41.07 -20.97
C ARG A 7 71.22 -41.92 -20.11
N LEU A 8 70.06 -42.28 -20.71
CA LEU A 8 69.04 -43.28 -20.30
C LEU A 8 69.62 -44.73 -20.09
N PRO A 9 68.93 -45.76 -19.50
CA PRO A 9 67.49 -46.14 -19.57
C PRO A 9 66.90 -46.70 -18.23
N ALA A 10 65.90 -47.63 -18.18
CA ALA A 10 64.45 -47.57 -18.50
C ALA A 10 63.72 -48.82 -17.89
N GLN A 11 62.47 -49.14 -18.32
CA GLN A 11 61.63 -50.33 -18.00
C GLN A 11 60.95 -50.41 -16.60
N ASN A 12 59.86 -51.17 -16.36
CA ASN A 12 58.58 -51.44 -17.07
C ASN A 12 57.78 -52.51 -16.26
N SER A 13 56.54 -52.25 -15.81
CA SER A 13 55.52 -53.31 -15.60
C SER A 13 54.11 -52.79 -15.22
N GLU A 14 53.13 -53.24 -16.01
CA GLU A 14 51.67 -53.30 -15.76
C GLU A 14 51.25 -54.78 -15.92
N PRO A 15 49.95 -55.21 -15.83
CA PRO A 15 48.72 -54.54 -15.38
C PRO A 15 47.94 -55.37 -14.30
N ILE A 16 46.71 -54.97 -13.95
CA ILE A 16 45.49 -55.85 -13.92
C ILE A 16 44.23 -54.98 -13.69
N VAL A 17 43.06 -55.40 -14.19
CA VAL A 17 41.84 -54.57 -14.33
C VAL A 17 40.58 -55.23 -13.76
N ALA A 18 39.82 -54.51 -12.90
CA ALA A 18 38.37 -54.64 -12.62
C ALA A 18 37.96 -53.70 -11.44
N LYS A 19 36.75 -53.10 -11.35
CA LYS A 19 35.69 -52.86 -12.35
C LYS A 19 34.86 -51.60 -11.99
N ALA A 20 34.01 -51.20 -12.93
CA ALA A 20 33.02 -50.11 -12.95
C ALA A 20 32.09 -49.90 -11.72
N TRP A 21 31.59 -48.67 -11.52
CA TRP A 21 30.27 -48.21 -12.02
C TRP A 21 30.09 -46.67 -11.89
N LEU A 22 29.18 -46.12 -12.71
CA LEU A 22 28.64 -44.74 -12.74
C LEU A 22 29.58 -43.55 -13.00
N SER A 23 29.25 -42.82 -14.07
CA SER A 23 29.75 -41.49 -14.43
C SER A 23 28.72 -40.41 -14.07
N GLY A 24 29.16 -39.26 -13.56
CA GLY A 24 28.32 -38.05 -13.51
C GLY A 24 28.67 -37.09 -12.37
N VAL A 25 28.49 -35.79 -12.65
CA VAL A 25 28.71 -34.62 -11.77
C VAL A 25 30.17 -34.40 -11.35
N ASP A 26 30.75 -33.30 -11.83
CA ASP A 26 32.04 -32.77 -11.38
C ASP A 26 31.76 -31.53 -10.48
N VAL A 27 32.37 -31.46 -9.30
CA VAL A 27 32.03 -30.46 -8.26
C VAL A 27 33.27 -29.77 -7.69
N ALA A 28 33.28 -28.45 -7.80
CA ALA A 28 34.06 -27.48 -7.03
C ALA A 28 35.50 -27.88 -6.62
N ALA A 29 36.49 -27.41 -7.40
CA ALA A 29 37.88 -27.39 -6.99
C ALA A 29 38.13 -26.41 -5.82
N LEU A 30 38.03 -26.89 -4.57
CA LEU A 30 38.47 -26.18 -3.38
C LEU A 30 40.02 -26.19 -3.26
N PRO A 31 40.69 -25.02 -3.18
CA PRO A 31 42.13 -24.97 -2.96
C PRO A 31 42.53 -25.52 -1.58
N SER A 32 43.39 -26.53 -1.55
CA SER A 32 43.93 -27.12 -0.32
C SER A 32 44.95 -26.18 0.38
N PRO A 33 45.11 -26.27 1.72
CA PRO A 33 45.75 -25.22 2.51
C PRO A 33 47.27 -25.11 2.38
N MET A 34 47.81 -23.93 2.72
CA MET A 34 49.23 -23.63 2.73
C MET A 34 50.04 -24.60 3.61
N ARG A 35 51.10 -25.20 3.04
CA ARG A 35 52.09 -25.99 3.79
C ARG A 35 52.91 -25.08 4.73
N GLN A 36 52.50 -24.97 5.99
CA GLN A 36 53.39 -24.45 7.04
C GLN A 36 54.47 -25.48 7.37
N GLY A 37 55.72 -25.19 7.00
CA GLY A 37 56.87 -26.02 7.38
C GLY A 37 57.22 -25.87 8.86
N LEU A 38 56.88 -26.87 9.68
CA LEU A 38 57.35 -26.95 11.07
C LEU A 38 58.86 -27.27 11.12
N GLN A 39 59.71 -26.25 11.07
CA GLN A 39 61.08 -26.37 11.58
C GLN A 39 61.07 -26.31 13.11
N THR A 40 61.01 -27.47 13.75
CA THR A 40 61.10 -27.62 15.21
C THR A 40 62.54 -27.37 15.68
N GLN A 41 62.92 -26.10 15.83
CA GLN A 41 64.27 -25.70 16.21
C GLN A 41 64.59 -26.05 17.68
N LEU A 42 65.09 -27.26 17.91
CA LEU A 42 65.57 -27.72 19.22
C LEU A 42 66.87 -27.00 19.58
N GLN A 43 66.86 -26.27 20.71
CA GLN A 43 68.04 -25.64 21.29
C GLN A 43 68.43 -26.34 22.60
N PHE A 44 69.65 -26.87 22.64
CA PHE A 44 70.20 -27.55 23.81
C PHE A 44 70.92 -26.54 24.73
N VAL A 45 70.65 -26.62 26.03
CA VAL A 45 71.48 -25.94 27.04
C VAL A 45 72.64 -26.88 27.38
N ASN A 46 73.86 -26.49 27.04
CA ASN A 46 75.04 -27.31 27.31
C ASN A 46 75.44 -27.21 28.80
N ILE A 47 75.69 -28.34 29.45
CA ILE A 47 75.86 -28.47 30.91
C ILE A 47 77.15 -29.27 31.17
N ALA A 48 78.14 -28.64 31.79
CA ALA A 48 79.51 -29.15 31.93
C ALA A 48 79.68 -30.25 33.03
N GLY A 49 78.71 -31.16 33.16
CA GLY A 49 78.77 -32.33 34.05
C GLY A 49 77.58 -32.45 35.00
N PRO A 50 77.28 -33.67 35.51
CA PRO A 50 75.99 -34.01 36.12
C PRO A 50 75.56 -33.10 37.29
N GLU A 51 76.48 -32.78 38.19
CA GLU A 51 76.20 -32.03 39.41
C GLU A 51 75.90 -30.54 39.15
N SER A 52 76.39 -29.98 38.05
CA SER A 52 76.20 -28.56 37.72
C SER A 52 74.73 -28.18 37.45
N SER A 53 73.88 -29.17 37.19
CA SER A 53 72.42 -29.07 37.13
C SER A 53 71.74 -28.66 38.45
N ARG A 54 72.41 -28.88 39.59
CA ARG A 54 71.81 -28.66 40.92
C ARG A 54 71.96 -27.23 41.43
N LYS A 55 72.97 -26.48 40.97
CA LYS A 55 73.28 -25.09 41.37
C LYS A 55 72.13 -24.13 41.01
N SER A 56 71.90 -23.13 41.86
CA SER A 56 70.81 -22.15 41.74
C SER A 56 70.83 -21.41 40.41
N ASP A 57 72.01 -20.96 39.98
CA ASP A 57 72.17 -20.11 38.81
C ASP A 57 71.95 -20.87 37.51
N THR A 58 72.33 -22.15 37.42
CA THR A 58 71.98 -23.03 36.29
C THR A 58 70.46 -23.18 36.18
N LYS A 59 69.76 -23.41 37.30
CA LYS A 59 68.30 -23.49 37.34
C LYS A 59 67.64 -22.14 36.99
N ARG A 60 68.22 -21.02 37.43
CA ARG A 60 67.78 -19.66 37.08
C ARG A 60 67.96 -19.39 35.58
N LEU A 61 69.08 -19.82 34.99
CA LEU A 61 69.38 -19.67 33.56
C LEU A 61 68.41 -20.49 32.70
N ILE A 62 68.16 -21.75 33.08
CA ILE A 62 67.20 -22.64 32.40
C ILE A 62 65.77 -22.08 32.51
N ARG A 63 65.34 -21.64 33.71
CA ARG A 63 64.03 -20.97 33.89
C ARG A 63 63.92 -19.68 33.07
N ALA A 64 64.97 -18.86 33.03
CA ALA A 64 65.01 -17.65 32.20
C ALA A 64 65.03 -17.97 30.70
N HIS A 65 65.58 -19.10 30.27
CA HIS A 65 65.52 -19.57 28.88
C HIS A 65 64.10 -20.04 28.53
N ALA A 66 63.50 -20.90 29.35
CA ALA A 66 62.12 -21.37 29.18
C ALA A 66 61.11 -20.20 29.18
N ALA A 67 61.26 -19.24 30.10
CA ALA A 67 60.45 -18.02 30.13
C ALA A 67 60.64 -17.19 28.85
N ARG A 68 61.87 -16.97 28.37
CA ARG A 68 62.12 -16.25 27.10
C ARG A 68 61.54 -16.97 25.88
N ALA A 69 61.57 -18.32 25.86
CA ALA A 69 60.94 -19.11 24.80
C ALA A 69 59.39 -19.07 24.87
N ALA A 70 58.82 -19.10 26.07
CA ALA A 70 57.37 -18.93 26.27
C ALA A 70 56.91 -17.51 25.86
N HIS A 71 57.61 -16.47 26.32
CA HIS A 71 57.35 -15.09 25.93
C HIS A 71 57.60 -14.85 24.43
N SER A 72 58.53 -15.54 23.77
CA SER A 72 58.71 -15.41 22.31
C SER A 72 57.58 -16.11 21.53
N LYS A 73 57.07 -17.26 22.00
CA LYS A 73 55.84 -17.86 21.46
C LYS A 73 54.62 -16.95 21.66
N ILE A 74 54.40 -16.44 22.88
CA ILE A 74 53.28 -15.53 23.18
C ILE A 74 53.42 -14.22 22.38
N ARG A 75 54.63 -13.68 22.21
CA ARG A 75 54.86 -12.49 21.38
C ARG A 75 54.65 -12.78 19.89
N ARG A 76 55.01 -13.96 19.37
CA ARG A 76 54.69 -14.34 17.98
C ARG A 76 53.19 -14.56 17.78
N ALA A 77 52.50 -15.21 18.71
CA ALA A 77 51.05 -15.33 18.70
C ALA A 77 50.39 -13.95 18.68
N ARG A 78 50.76 -13.07 19.62
CA ARG A 78 50.28 -11.67 19.65
C ARG A 78 50.66 -10.85 18.43
N ILE A 79 51.74 -11.17 17.70
CA ILE A 79 52.09 -10.49 16.45
C ILE A 79 51.23 -11.00 15.28
N VAL A 80 50.90 -12.30 15.23
CA VAL A 80 49.95 -12.84 14.24
C VAL A 80 48.54 -12.33 14.53
N GLU A 81 48.11 -12.36 15.79
CA GLU A 81 46.86 -11.79 16.29
C GLU A 81 46.78 -10.27 16.01
N TYR A 82 47.85 -9.51 16.28
CA TYR A 82 47.99 -8.09 15.89
C TYR A 82 48.09 -7.87 14.38
N GLN A 83 48.45 -8.87 13.56
CA GLN A 83 48.43 -8.77 12.09
C GLN A 83 47.06 -9.14 11.50
N GLN A 84 46.30 -10.00 12.17
CA GLN A 84 44.91 -10.33 11.84
C GLN A 84 43.93 -9.26 12.36
N THR A 85 44.29 -8.56 13.44
CA THR A 85 43.58 -7.38 13.96
C THR A 85 44.26 -6.06 13.58
N LYS A 86 45.28 -6.08 12.71
CA LYS A 86 45.77 -4.84 12.11
C LYS A 86 44.70 -4.38 11.12
N PRO A 87 44.08 -3.21 11.33
CA PRO A 87 43.11 -2.74 10.38
C PRO A 87 43.82 -2.33 9.08
N SER A 88 43.03 -2.10 8.04
CA SER A 88 43.49 -1.69 6.71
C SER A 88 44.32 -0.40 6.80
N GLN A 89 45.11 -0.11 5.78
CA GLN A 89 45.91 1.13 5.79
C GLN A 89 45.05 2.41 5.66
N ASP A 90 43.74 2.24 5.41
CA ASP A 90 42.70 3.29 5.44
C ASP A 90 42.28 3.70 6.87
N ASP A 91 42.51 2.83 7.87
CA ASP A 91 41.99 2.97 9.24
C ASP A 91 42.95 3.69 10.22
N LEU A 92 44.00 4.35 9.71
CA LEU A 92 45.03 5.05 10.51
C LEU A 92 44.89 6.59 10.51
N ASP A 93 43.88 7.14 9.84
CA ASP A 93 43.60 8.59 9.77
C ASP A 93 42.94 9.15 11.06
N ASP A 94 42.46 8.31 11.99
CA ASP A 94 41.70 8.74 13.19
C ASP A 94 42.59 9.26 14.35
N ILE A 95 43.54 10.13 14.01
CA ILE A 95 44.15 11.05 14.99
C ILE A 95 43.23 12.26 15.11
N SER A 96 42.62 12.45 16.28
CA SER A 96 41.86 13.66 16.60
C SER A 96 42.77 14.89 16.63
N ILE A 97 42.93 15.52 15.46
CA ILE A 97 43.55 16.83 15.33
C ILE A 97 42.56 17.85 15.88
N PRO A 98 42.91 18.64 16.91
CA PRO A 98 42.03 19.72 17.37
C PRO A 98 41.85 20.73 16.23
N GLY A 99 40.60 20.90 15.78
CA GLY A 99 40.27 21.80 14.68
C GLY A 99 40.60 23.28 14.98
N PRO A 100 40.54 24.17 13.97
CA PRO A 100 40.99 25.57 14.07
C PRO A 100 40.23 26.47 15.07
N VAL A 101 39.31 25.90 15.85
CA VAL A 101 38.57 26.52 16.97
C VAL A 101 39.50 27.18 17.99
N THR A 102 40.75 26.72 18.12
CA THR A 102 41.76 27.28 19.05
C THR A 102 42.45 28.55 18.57
N LEU A 103 42.22 29.02 17.33
CA LEU A 103 42.87 30.20 16.75
C LEU A 103 41.96 31.43 16.58
N LEU A 104 40.65 31.30 16.80
CA LEU A 104 39.70 32.42 16.76
C LEU A 104 39.27 32.81 18.17
N GLY A 105 39.24 34.12 18.46
CA GLY A 105 38.79 34.64 19.75
C GLY A 105 37.29 34.42 20.00
N SER A 106 36.80 34.78 21.18
CA SER A 106 35.39 34.58 21.59
C SER A 106 34.34 35.20 20.66
N GLY A 107 34.70 36.23 19.87
CA GLY A 107 33.84 36.83 18.85
C GLY A 107 33.81 36.08 17.50
N ARG A 108 34.60 35.01 17.31
CA ARG A 108 34.74 34.22 16.08
C ARG A 108 35.06 35.01 14.79
N VAL A 109 35.56 36.23 14.94
CA VAL A 109 36.07 37.07 13.84
C VAL A 109 37.54 36.79 13.57
N ASP A 110 38.00 37.02 12.33
CA ASP A 110 39.43 37.11 12.00
C ASP A 110 39.98 38.46 12.53
N PRO A 111 40.85 38.46 13.55
CA PRO A 111 41.38 39.69 14.15
C PRO A 111 42.61 40.24 13.39
N PHE A 112 43.08 39.54 12.35
CA PHE A 112 44.30 39.85 11.61
C PHE A 112 44.04 40.20 10.14
N GLY A 113 42.84 39.95 9.61
CA GLY A 113 42.46 40.29 8.24
C GLY A 113 43.11 39.39 7.19
N THR A 114 43.29 38.10 7.51
CA THR A 114 43.94 37.08 6.68
C THR A 114 43.05 36.50 5.58
N TYR A 115 41.72 36.61 5.70
CA TYR A 115 40.78 36.13 4.70
C TYR A 115 40.91 36.86 3.34
N ALA A 116 40.74 36.13 2.24
CA ALA A 116 40.89 36.65 0.86
C ALA A 116 39.86 37.73 0.43
N VAL A 117 38.86 38.03 1.27
CA VAL A 117 37.96 39.18 1.11
C VAL A 117 37.78 39.82 2.49
N HIS A 118 37.67 41.14 2.54
CA HIS A 118 37.36 41.86 3.77
C HIS A 118 35.93 41.51 4.25
N CYS A 119 35.85 40.80 5.37
CA CYS A 119 34.59 40.37 6.00
C CYS A 119 34.11 41.39 7.05
N THR A 120 32.87 41.86 6.92
CA THR A 120 32.21 42.62 8.01
C THR A 120 31.66 41.67 9.08
N ALA A 121 30.99 42.18 10.10
CA ALA A 121 30.26 41.33 11.05
C ALA A 121 29.19 40.45 10.36
N PHE A 122 28.65 40.87 9.22
CA PHE A 122 27.69 40.09 8.43
C PHE A 122 28.36 38.87 7.78
N GLU A 123 29.45 39.04 7.03
CA GLU A 123 30.21 37.94 6.43
C GLU A 123 30.75 36.97 7.50
N HIS A 124 31.19 37.46 8.66
CA HIS A 124 31.61 36.58 9.76
C HIS A 124 30.46 35.73 10.31
N SER A 125 29.24 36.27 10.43
CA SER A 125 28.07 35.45 10.83
C SER A 125 27.70 34.40 9.77
N LEU A 126 27.94 34.68 8.49
CA LEU A 126 27.78 33.69 7.40
C LEU A 126 28.85 32.59 7.47
N ILE A 127 30.09 32.90 7.88
CA ILE A 127 31.14 31.89 8.12
C ILE A 127 30.76 31.03 9.33
N ASP A 128 30.32 31.63 10.44
CA ASP A 128 29.93 30.86 11.62
C ASP A 128 28.72 29.95 11.33
N HIS A 129 27.71 30.43 10.60
CA HIS A 129 26.61 29.58 10.13
C HIS A 129 27.10 28.46 9.19
N TYR A 130 28.04 28.75 8.30
CA TYR A 130 28.61 27.72 7.43
C TYR A 130 29.34 26.63 8.22
N VAL A 131 30.16 27.03 9.20
CA VAL A 131 31.00 26.13 9.99
C VAL A 131 30.21 25.38 11.07
N GLN A 132 29.31 26.05 11.80
CA GLN A 132 28.58 25.47 12.93
C GLN A 132 27.26 24.78 12.54
N PHE A 133 26.65 25.16 11.41
CA PHE A 133 25.39 24.59 10.96
C PHE A 133 25.55 23.77 9.68
N LEU A 134 26.05 24.36 8.58
CA LEU A 134 26.06 23.68 7.26
C LEU A 134 27.04 22.49 7.18
N ILE A 135 28.24 22.59 7.75
CA ILE A 135 29.21 21.47 7.74
C ILE A 135 28.73 20.25 8.58
N PRO A 136 28.24 20.40 9.83
CA PRO A 136 27.77 19.26 10.61
C PRO A 136 26.35 18.78 10.26
N ASN A 137 25.51 19.60 9.63
CA ASN A 137 24.18 19.19 9.20
C ASN A 137 24.22 18.45 7.86
N HIS A 138 24.37 17.12 7.92
CA HIS A 138 24.38 16.20 6.77
C HIS A 138 23.16 16.29 5.84
N ALA A 139 22.03 16.87 6.27
CA ALA A 139 20.87 17.11 5.39
C ALA A 139 21.05 18.35 4.49
N SER A 140 22.07 19.17 4.72
CA SER A 140 22.32 20.43 4.00
C SER A 140 23.58 20.43 3.15
N HIS A 141 24.49 19.48 3.34
CA HIS A 141 25.65 19.21 2.48
C HIS A 141 25.83 17.69 2.25
N PHE A 142 25.96 17.30 0.98
CA PHE A 142 26.21 15.92 0.57
C PHE A 142 27.52 15.38 1.18
N SER A 143 27.42 14.32 1.98
CA SER A 143 28.54 13.59 2.57
C SER A 143 28.40 12.09 2.25
N PRO A 144 29.49 11.40 1.89
CA PRO A 144 29.53 9.94 1.90
C PRO A 144 29.14 9.36 3.27
N MET A 145 28.70 8.10 3.28
CA MET A 145 28.09 7.44 4.44
C MET A 145 28.90 7.52 5.74
N GLY A 146 28.37 8.26 6.71
CA GLY A 146 28.67 8.14 8.15
C GLY A 146 30.11 8.39 8.59
N SER A 147 31.01 8.86 7.72
CA SER A 147 32.44 8.94 8.06
C SER A 147 32.80 10.24 8.78
N THR A 148 33.34 10.11 10.00
CA THR A 148 33.99 11.21 10.74
C THR A 148 35.08 11.89 9.90
N THR A 149 35.73 11.12 9.03
CA THR A 149 36.76 11.59 8.10
C THR A 149 36.25 12.58 7.05
N HIS A 150 34.96 12.57 6.64
CA HIS A 150 34.44 13.58 5.70
C HIS A 150 34.30 14.94 6.39
N THR A 151 33.59 15.01 7.52
CA THR A 151 33.41 16.26 8.30
C THR A 151 34.77 16.78 8.79
N GLY A 152 35.70 15.88 9.18
CA GLY A 152 37.08 16.24 9.49
C GLY A 152 37.83 16.87 8.31
N ARG A 153 37.68 16.33 7.09
CA ARG A 153 38.25 16.91 5.86
C ARG A 153 37.58 18.23 5.48
N MET A 154 36.30 18.42 5.80
CA MET A 154 35.61 19.72 5.62
C MET A 154 36.20 20.81 6.53
N TYR A 155 36.40 20.55 7.81
CA TYR A 155 37.03 21.53 8.70
C TYR A 155 38.52 21.76 8.42
N SER A 156 39.29 20.71 8.13
CA SER A 156 40.75 20.81 7.98
C SER A 156 41.20 21.31 6.61
N ASN A 157 40.62 20.80 5.52
CA ASN A 157 41.03 21.12 4.15
C ASN A 157 40.08 22.11 3.47
N TRP A 158 38.76 21.93 3.57
CA TRP A 158 37.80 22.72 2.80
C TRP A 158 37.68 24.16 3.32
N VAL A 159 37.37 24.38 4.61
CA VAL A 159 37.30 25.75 5.19
C VAL A 159 38.62 26.50 4.96
N SER A 160 39.75 25.86 5.26
CA SER A 160 41.11 26.37 5.03
C SER A 160 41.40 26.74 3.57
N TYR A 161 40.73 26.11 2.60
CA TYR A 161 40.85 26.47 1.18
C TYR A 161 39.89 27.60 0.80
N THR A 162 38.65 27.57 1.29
CA THR A 162 37.64 28.61 0.97
C THR A 162 38.10 30.02 1.33
N ILE A 163 38.79 30.19 2.46
CA ILE A 163 39.28 31.49 2.93
C ILE A 163 40.46 32.05 2.12
N THR A 164 41.06 31.25 1.23
CA THR A 164 42.25 31.65 0.43
C THR A 164 41.92 32.16 -0.97
N ASP A 165 40.68 32.03 -1.44
CA ASP A 165 40.26 32.51 -2.77
C ASP A 165 38.97 33.37 -2.69
N PRO A 166 38.94 34.57 -3.30
CA PRO A 166 37.77 35.47 -3.22
C PRO A 166 36.48 34.91 -3.83
N GLY A 167 36.56 34.11 -4.90
CA GLY A 167 35.44 33.49 -5.57
C GLY A 167 34.89 32.29 -4.80
N ILE A 168 35.77 31.47 -4.20
CA ILE A 168 35.36 30.36 -3.34
C ILE A 168 34.76 30.88 -2.04
N MET A 169 35.33 31.91 -1.39
CA MET A 169 34.71 32.50 -0.21
C MET A 169 33.36 33.18 -0.54
N SER A 170 33.24 33.79 -1.73
CA SER A 170 31.94 34.25 -2.24
C SER A 170 30.90 33.12 -2.35
N ARG A 171 31.32 31.89 -2.70
CA ARG A 171 30.41 30.73 -2.69
C ARG A 171 29.97 30.33 -1.28
N LEU A 172 30.89 30.38 -0.32
CA LEU A 172 30.60 30.06 1.08
C LEU A 172 29.49 30.99 1.62
N PHE A 173 29.61 32.31 1.39
CA PHE A 173 28.56 33.27 1.73
C PHE A 173 27.23 32.98 1.02
N LEU A 174 27.27 32.65 -0.27
CA LEU A 174 26.07 32.24 -1.03
C LEU A 174 25.38 31.00 -0.41
N ALA A 175 26.15 29.98 0.00
CA ALA A 175 25.59 28.80 0.66
C ALA A 175 24.93 29.14 2.00
N ALA A 176 25.61 29.95 2.84
CA ALA A 176 25.07 30.41 4.12
C ALA A 176 23.80 31.26 3.94
N CYS A 177 23.78 32.22 2.99
CA CYS A 177 22.60 33.02 2.69
C CYS A 177 21.40 32.17 2.22
N ARG A 178 21.62 31.18 1.33
CA ARG A 178 20.56 30.25 0.91
C ARG A 178 20.02 29.44 2.08
N SER A 179 20.90 28.94 2.95
CA SER A 179 20.54 28.18 4.15
C SER A 179 19.71 28.99 5.14
N LEU A 180 20.07 30.25 5.38
CA LEU A 180 19.38 31.14 6.33
C LEU A 180 18.03 31.64 5.79
N ALA A 181 17.96 31.98 4.49
CA ALA A 181 16.70 32.38 3.85
C ALA A 181 15.62 31.29 3.93
N ASN A 182 16.01 30.02 3.74
CA ASN A 182 15.12 28.87 3.84
C ASN A 182 14.63 28.59 5.28
N GLN A 183 15.35 29.06 6.30
CA GLN A 183 15.06 28.75 7.72
C GLN A 183 14.34 29.86 8.48
N THR A 184 14.52 31.13 8.08
CA THR A 184 14.13 32.31 8.88
C THR A 184 13.28 33.33 8.12
N HIS A 185 12.71 32.91 6.99
CA HIS A 185 12.05 33.74 5.96
C HIS A 185 13.00 34.70 5.21
N GLU A 186 12.64 35.02 3.97
CA GLU A 186 13.62 35.32 2.91
C GLU A 186 14.43 36.62 3.09
N GLY A 187 13.81 37.66 3.66
CA GLY A 187 14.21 39.08 3.65
C GLY A 187 15.64 39.43 3.24
N ILE A 188 16.55 39.51 4.22
CA ILE A 188 17.91 40.04 4.01
C ILE A 188 18.80 39.03 3.27
N TYR A 189 18.68 37.74 3.58
CA TYR A 189 19.60 36.72 3.07
C TYR A 189 19.31 36.35 1.61
N ALA A 190 18.05 36.28 1.20
CA ALA A 190 17.70 36.09 -0.22
C ALA A 190 18.15 37.27 -1.08
N ALA A 191 18.13 38.50 -0.56
CA ALA A 191 18.63 39.69 -1.25
C ALA A 191 20.15 39.72 -1.43
N GLN A 192 20.94 39.18 -0.48
CA GLN A 192 22.40 39.13 -0.61
C GLN A 192 22.92 37.93 -1.43
N ALA A 193 22.17 36.82 -1.52
CA ALA A 193 22.59 35.66 -2.31
C ALA A 193 22.97 36.00 -3.78
N PRO A 194 22.17 36.74 -4.57
CA PRO A 194 22.55 37.18 -5.92
C PRO A 194 23.86 37.98 -5.99
N ARG A 195 24.18 38.79 -4.97
CA ARG A 195 25.43 39.58 -4.90
C ARG A 195 26.65 38.66 -4.84
N TYR A 196 26.62 37.66 -3.95
CA TYR A 196 27.70 36.69 -3.78
C TYR A 196 27.81 35.74 -4.99
N LYS A 197 26.67 35.33 -5.57
CA LYS A 197 26.63 34.56 -6.84
C LYS A 197 27.30 35.33 -7.98
N GLY A 198 26.95 36.60 -8.16
CA GLY A 198 27.58 37.48 -9.15
C GLY A 198 29.08 37.72 -8.88
N ALA A 199 29.52 37.74 -7.63
CA ALA A 199 30.94 37.84 -7.28
C ALA A 199 31.72 36.56 -7.67
N CYS A 200 31.15 35.38 -7.40
CA CYS A 200 31.73 34.11 -7.85
C CYS A 200 31.80 34.02 -9.39
N ILE A 201 30.72 34.38 -10.10
CA ILE A 201 30.70 34.42 -11.58
C ILE A 201 31.76 35.36 -12.14
N ARG A 202 31.96 36.56 -11.56
CA ARG A 202 33.04 37.47 -11.96
C ARG A 202 34.44 36.91 -11.69
N SER A 203 34.64 36.19 -10.58
CA SER A 203 35.90 35.50 -10.30
C SER A 203 36.18 34.39 -11.31
N VAL A 204 35.16 33.64 -11.74
CA VAL A 204 35.27 32.64 -12.82
C VAL A 204 35.61 33.28 -14.16
N ALA A 205 34.90 34.34 -14.56
CA ALA A 205 35.15 35.02 -15.82
C ALA A 205 36.60 35.56 -15.89
N LYS A 206 37.06 36.25 -14.84
CA LYS A 206 38.45 36.72 -14.74
C LYS A 206 39.45 35.57 -14.78
N ALA A 207 39.19 34.46 -14.08
CA ALA A 207 40.11 33.32 -14.09
C ALA A 207 40.19 32.65 -15.47
N ILE A 208 39.10 32.60 -16.24
CA ILE A 208 39.12 32.11 -17.63
C ILE A 208 39.97 33.02 -18.53
N GLU A 209 39.92 34.34 -18.32
CA GLU A 209 40.77 35.32 -19.03
C GLU A 209 42.26 35.22 -18.64
N GLU A 210 42.57 34.89 -17.38
CA GLU A 210 43.94 34.82 -16.86
C GLU A 210 44.62 33.44 -17.00
N GLU A 211 43.86 32.34 -16.96
CA GLU A 211 44.40 30.97 -16.94
C GLU A 211 44.44 30.29 -18.32
N GLY A 212 43.59 30.72 -19.26
CA GLY A 212 43.48 30.10 -20.59
C GLY A 212 43.24 28.59 -20.54
N ASP A 213 44.00 27.81 -21.31
CA ASP A 213 43.95 26.34 -21.29
C ASP A 213 44.48 25.72 -19.97
N SER A 214 45.19 26.50 -19.15
CA SER A 214 45.82 26.05 -17.88
C SER A 214 44.93 26.21 -16.64
N VAL A 215 43.61 26.04 -16.84
CA VAL A 215 42.54 26.19 -15.83
C VAL A 215 42.92 25.63 -14.46
N SER A 216 42.77 26.44 -13.40
CA SER A 216 43.18 26.08 -12.03
C SER A 216 42.13 25.28 -11.26
N ASP A 217 42.59 24.67 -10.16
CA ASP A 217 41.75 23.94 -9.21
C ASP A 217 40.68 24.85 -8.59
N ALA A 218 41.02 26.11 -8.34
CA ALA A 218 40.10 27.09 -7.81
C ALA A 218 39.00 27.42 -8.84
N THR A 219 39.34 27.50 -10.12
CA THR A 219 38.38 27.74 -11.21
C THR A 219 37.44 26.56 -11.39
N VAL A 220 37.97 25.33 -11.46
CA VAL A 220 37.14 24.10 -11.53
C VAL A 220 36.20 24.02 -10.32
N ALA A 221 36.69 24.31 -9.11
CA ALA A 221 35.86 24.36 -7.91
C ALA A 221 34.75 25.42 -8.03
N LYS A 222 35.06 26.68 -8.39
CA LYS A 222 34.06 27.76 -8.52
C LYS A 222 32.94 27.37 -9.50
N VAL A 223 33.26 26.79 -10.66
CA VAL A 223 32.25 26.39 -11.67
C VAL A 223 31.42 25.19 -11.18
N LEU A 224 32.03 24.20 -10.53
CA LEU A 224 31.31 23.12 -9.82
C LEU A 224 30.31 23.69 -8.81
N PHE A 225 30.75 24.66 -8.03
CA PHE A 225 29.91 25.28 -7.02
C PHE A 225 28.80 26.17 -7.61
N LEU A 226 29.00 26.78 -8.78
CA LEU A 226 27.96 27.48 -9.52
C LEU A 226 26.97 26.50 -10.15
N ALA A 227 27.41 25.40 -10.75
CA ALA A 227 26.53 24.31 -11.20
C ALA A 227 25.63 23.83 -10.05
N SER A 228 26.21 23.66 -8.86
CA SER A 228 25.48 23.33 -7.64
C SER A 228 24.51 24.44 -7.18
N ASP A 229 24.82 25.73 -7.30
CA ASP A 229 23.86 26.79 -6.93
C ASP A 229 22.71 26.92 -7.94
N GLU A 230 23.00 26.91 -9.24
CA GLU A 230 21.96 26.89 -10.28
C GLU A 230 21.05 25.67 -10.11
N PHE A 231 21.62 24.51 -9.76
CA PHE A 231 20.86 23.33 -9.41
C PHE A 231 19.93 23.56 -8.21
N HIS A 232 20.47 23.95 -7.04
CA HIS A 232 19.68 24.16 -5.81
C HIS A 232 18.66 25.31 -5.91
N THR A 233 18.68 26.06 -7.02
CA THR A 233 17.77 27.19 -7.29
C THR A 233 16.85 26.94 -8.50
N GLY A 234 16.83 25.72 -9.04
CA GLY A 234 15.92 25.30 -10.13
C GLY A 234 16.31 25.78 -11.52
N ASN A 235 17.45 26.45 -11.69
CA ASN A 235 17.94 26.94 -12.99
C ASN A 235 18.64 25.82 -13.76
N LEU A 236 17.86 24.93 -14.36
CA LEU A 236 18.37 23.71 -15.00
C LEU A 236 19.27 24.01 -16.19
N ASN A 237 18.98 25.09 -16.92
CA ASN A 237 19.79 25.54 -18.05
C ASN A 237 21.14 26.12 -17.58
N GLY A 238 21.16 26.87 -16.47
CA GLY A 238 22.40 27.32 -15.82
C GLY A 238 23.24 26.14 -15.32
N ALA A 239 22.63 25.20 -14.59
CA ALA A 239 23.29 23.99 -14.09
C ALA A 239 23.89 23.16 -15.23
N LYS A 240 23.12 22.89 -16.30
CA LYS A 240 23.58 22.19 -17.51
C LYS A 240 24.76 22.91 -18.18
N SER A 241 24.73 24.24 -18.21
CA SER A 241 25.79 25.06 -18.81
C SER A 241 27.09 25.02 -18.01
N HIS A 242 27.02 25.15 -16.68
CA HIS A 242 28.20 25.02 -15.82
C HIS A 242 28.74 23.58 -15.78
N THR A 243 27.90 22.55 -15.71
CA THR A 243 28.35 21.15 -15.76
C THR A 243 29.03 20.82 -17.09
N LYS A 244 28.53 21.35 -18.22
CA LYS A 244 29.24 21.27 -19.49
C LYS A 244 30.60 21.97 -19.43
N ALA A 245 30.67 23.19 -18.89
CA ALA A 245 31.92 23.94 -18.78
C ALA A 245 32.97 23.20 -17.93
N ILE A 246 32.59 22.55 -16.83
CA ILE A 246 33.50 21.67 -16.05
C ILE A 246 34.01 20.53 -16.93
N GLY A 247 33.12 19.87 -17.67
CA GLY A 247 33.49 18.79 -18.59
C GLY A 247 34.43 19.25 -19.71
N ASP A 248 34.37 20.51 -20.13
CA ASP A 248 35.28 21.09 -21.12
C ASP A 248 36.62 21.52 -20.49
N MET A 249 36.61 22.13 -19.30
CA MET A 249 37.80 22.44 -18.49
C MET A 249 38.61 21.18 -18.12
N VAL A 250 37.93 20.07 -17.82
CA VAL A 250 38.59 18.77 -17.55
C VAL A 250 39.21 18.17 -18.82
N LYS A 251 38.68 18.45 -20.03
CA LYS A 251 39.32 18.06 -21.29
C LYS A 251 40.58 18.87 -21.56
N MET A 252 40.56 20.19 -21.31
CA MET A 252 41.71 21.08 -21.48
C MET A 252 42.92 20.62 -20.66
N ARG A 253 42.70 20.14 -19.43
CA ARG A 253 43.73 19.54 -18.55
C ARG A 253 44.30 18.19 -19.04
N GLY A 254 43.64 17.52 -19.98
CA GLY A 254 44.02 16.19 -20.47
C GLY A 254 43.61 15.03 -19.56
N ARG A 255 43.17 13.91 -20.19
CA ARG A 255 42.56 12.74 -19.53
C ARG A 255 43.38 12.09 -18.41
N ASN A 256 44.70 12.26 -18.38
CA ASN A 256 45.59 11.53 -17.46
C ASN A 256 45.94 12.31 -16.18
N ALA A 257 45.58 13.59 -16.06
CA ALA A 257 46.02 14.45 -14.96
C ALA A 257 45.61 13.97 -13.56
N TRP A 258 44.48 13.27 -13.45
CA TRP A 258 43.89 12.81 -12.18
C TRP A 258 44.39 11.42 -11.73
N ALA A 259 45.18 10.73 -12.57
CA ALA A 259 45.62 9.36 -12.31
C ALA A 259 46.89 9.31 -11.42
N GLY A 260 46.72 9.54 -10.11
CA GLY A 260 47.70 9.11 -9.11
C GLY A 260 48.64 10.17 -8.52
N ARG A 261 48.12 11.34 -8.14
CA ARG A 261 48.79 12.25 -7.19
C ARG A 261 47.84 12.71 -6.09
N ASN A 262 48.39 13.00 -4.91
CA ASN A 262 47.66 13.58 -3.76
C ASN A 262 47.37 15.07 -4.01
N ASP A 263 46.51 15.34 -4.99
CA ASP A 263 46.00 16.69 -5.20
C ASP A 263 44.87 17.01 -4.20
N ARG A 264 44.75 18.28 -3.80
CA ARG A 264 43.66 18.70 -2.91
C ARG A 264 42.32 18.56 -3.60
N THR A 265 42.26 18.74 -4.92
CA THR A 265 41.03 18.49 -5.70
C THR A 265 40.69 17.01 -5.90
N SER A 266 41.63 16.06 -5.86
CA SER A 266 41.27 14.63 -6.01
C SER A 266 40.46 14.10 -4.81
N THR A 267 40.57 14.78 -3.65
CA THR A 267 39.68 14.58 -2.49
C THR A 267 38.23 14.97 -2.79
N PHE A 268 38.00 15.86 -3.76
CA PHE A 268 36.71 16.46 -4.09
C PHE A 268 36.17 16.06 -5.48
N TYR A 269 36.94 15.35 -6.31
CA TYR A 269 36.53 14.94 -7.65
C TYR A 269 37.24 13.65 -8.11
N SER A 270 36.48 12.61 -8.44
CA SER A 270 36.95 11.27 -8.85
C SER A 270 36.87 11.06 -10.37
N GLY A 271 37.65 11.87 -11.11
CA GLY A 271 37.88 11.71 -12.56
C GLY A 271 36.74 12.17 -13.47
N THR A 272 35.49 11.82 -13.17
CA THR A 272 34.27 12.30 -13.87
C THR A 272 33.19 12.83 -12.94
N MET A 273 33.28 12.60 -11.62
CA MET A 273 32.28 12.99 -10.63
C MET A 273 32.86 13.89 -9.53
N PRO A 274 32.12 14.92 -9.07
CA PRO A 274 32.35 15.55 -7.77
C PRO A 274 32.07 14.58 -6.62
N ASN A 275 33.01 14.44 -5.69
CA ASN A 275 32.84 13.60 -4.50
C ASN A 275 31.81 14.18 -3.51
N PHE A 276 31.44 15.46 -3.67
CA PHE A 276 30.29 16.11 -3.04
C PHE A 276 28.92 15.68 -3.64
N MET A 277 28.83 14.53 -4.31
CA MET A 277 27.56 13.92 -4.77
C MET A 277 27.48 12.42 -4.43
N HIS A 278 28.17 12.00 -3.37
CA HIS A 278 28.02 10.67 -2.76
C HIS A 278 27.18 10.76 -1.50
N THR A 279 26.35 9.73 -1.29
CA THR A 279 25.20 9.74 -0.38
C THR A 279 25.56 9.30 1.04
N GLY A 280 24.79 9.78 2.01
CA GLY A 280 24.98 9.53 3.43
C GLY A 280 24.05 8.44 3.99
N SER A 281 24.61 7.51 4.76
CA SER A 281 23.83 6.74 5.74
C SER A 281 23.68 7.59 7.00
N CYS A 282 22.43 7.70 7.46
CA CYS A 282 22.08 8.00 8.83
C CYS A 282 21.05 6.95 9.27
N GLN A 283 21.08 6.60 10.56
CA GLN A 283 20.34 5.46 11.09
C GLN A 283 18.83 5.71 11.12
N ARG A 284 18.05 4.69 10.74
CA ARG A 284 16.60 4.50 10.95
C ARG A 284 15.76 5.79 11.04
N LEU A 285 15.24 6.24 9.89
CA LEU A 285 13.92 6.87 9.89
C LEU A 285 12.86 5.80 10.17
N THR A 286 11.86 6.14 10.99
CA THR A 286 10.65 5.34 11.21
C THR A 286 9.80 5.15 9.94
N ALA A 287 10.08 5.88 8.87
CA ALA A 287 9.43 5.73 7.57
C ALA A 287 9.78 4.40 6.85
N VAL A 288 10.86 3.71 7.25
CA VAL A 288 11.23 2.40 6.68
C VAL A 288 10.31 1.29 7.19
N ASP A 289 9.77 1.43 8.41
CA ASP A 289 8.96 0.43 9.11
C ASP A 289 7.57 0.20 8.49
N HIS A 290 7.25 0.91 7.40
CA HIS A 290 5.99 0.79 6.63
C HIS A 290 6.18 0.20 5.23
N LEU A 291 7.40 -0.21 4.85
CA LEU A 291 7.66 -0.89 3.58
C LEU A 291 7.25 -2.37 3.66
N ASN A 292 6.70 -2.89 2.56
CA ASN A 292 6.31 -4.30 2.42
C ASN A 292 7.52 -5.24 2.69
N PRO A 293 7.35 -6.38 3.38
CA PRO A 293 8.38 -7.41 3.56
C PRO A 293 9.21 -7.77 2.32
N GLY A 294 8.67 -7.70 1.10
CA GLY A 294 9.44 -7.88 -0.14
C GLY A 294 10.52 -6.80 -0.34
N PHE A 295 10.18 -5.53 -0.11
CA PHE A 295 11.16 -4.43 -0.06
C PHE A 295 12.15 -4.64 1.09
N LEU A 296 11.66 -4.90 2.32
CA LEU A 296 12.50 -5.06 3.53
C LEU A 296 13.55 -6.17 3.37
N ARG A 297 13.21 -7.29 2.73
CA ARG A 297 14.18 -8.35 2.39
C ARG A 297 15.32 -7.84 1.51
N TYR A 298 15.05 -6.94 0.56
CA TYR A 298 16.12 -6.34 -0.23
C TYR A 298 17.03 -5.44 0.63
N PHE A 299 16.46 -4.61 1.52
CA PHE A 299 17.25 -3.78 2.46
C PHE A 299 18.14 -4.60 3.40
N ASP A 300 17.67 -5.74 3.91
CA ASP A 300 18.46 -6.64 4.76
C ASP A 300 19.51 -7.45 3.98
N MET A 301 19.24 -7.82 2.72
CA MET A 301 20.12 -8.71 1.96
C MET A 301 21.24 -7.99 1.21
N SER A 302 21.07 -6.73 0.78
CA SER A 302 22.16 -5.96 0.20
C SER A 302 22.93 -5.19 1.27
N MET A 303 24.19 -5.59 1.55
CA MET A 303 25.09 -4.84 2.47
C MET A 303 25.40 -3.40 2.01
N SER A 304 25.00 -3.04 0.79
CA SER A 304 24.83 -1.66 0.32
C SER A 304 23.37 -1.23 0.51
N MET A 305 23.08 -0.43 1.54
CA MET A 305 21.75 0.16 1.71
C MET A 305 21.34 1.01 0.50
N LEU A 306 20.07 0.93 0.10
CA LEU A 306 19.45 1.93 -0.78
C LEU A 306 19.66 3.32 -0.17
N SER A 307 20.11 4.29 -0.96
CA SER A 307 20.35 5.63 -0.41
C SER A 307 19.06 6.28 0.11
N PHE A 308 19.18 6.89 1.31
CA PHE A 308 18.13 7.63 2.03
C PHE A 308 17.29 8.53 1.12
N TYR A 309 17.94 9.17 0.14
CA TYR A 309 17.35 10.10 -0.81
C TYR A 309 16.33 9.44 -1.74
N VAL A 310 16.58 8.20 -2.21
CA VAL A 310 15.61 7.43 -3.01
C VAL A 310 14.37 7.09 -2.17
N GLY A 311 14.55 6.69 -0.91
CA GLY A 311 13.44 6.45 0.02
C GLY A 311 12.61 7.72 0.31
N ALA A 312 13.28 8.86 0.52
CA ALA A 312 12.62 10.14 0.73
C ALA A 312 11.83 10.60 -0.52
N ILE A 313 12.40 10.43 -1.72
CA ILE A 313 11.72 10.69 -2.99
C ILE A 313 10.49 9.78 -3.14
N LEU A 314 10.60 8.48 -2.87
CA LEU A 314 9.47 7.54 -2.95
C LEU A 314 8.32 7.97 -2.03
N ASN A 315 8.62 8.41 -0.80
CA ASN A 315 7.62 8.92 0.14
C ASN A 315 6.98 10.25 -0.32
N ASP A 316 7.78 11.22 -0.79
CA ASP A 316 7.28 12.47 -1.38
C ASP A 316 6.40 12.21 -2.62
N MET A 317 6.80 11.29 -3.51
CA MET A 317 6.01 10.88 -4.68
C MET A 317 4.66 10.34 -4.27
N CYS A 318 4.63 9.42 -3.31
CA CYS A 318 3.37 8.84 -2.84
C CYS A 318 2.48 9.93 -2.25
N TYR A 319 3.02 10.85 -1.43
CA TYR A 319 2.27 12.02 -0.95
C TYR A 319 1.71 12.89 -2.10
N PHE A 320 2.44 13.12 -3.19
CA PHE A 320 1.91 13.86 -4.35
C PHE A 320 0.81 13.09 -5.08
N THR A 321 0.98 11.79 -5.32
CA THR A 321 -0.04 10.94 -5.94
C THR A 321 -1.33 10.94 -5.12
N LYS A 322 -1.25 10.87 -3.78
CA LYS A 322 -2.41 11.02 -2.89
C LYS A 322 -3.08 12.38 -3.05
N THR A 323 -2.28 13.45 -2.99
CA THR A 323 -2.77 14.84 -3.02
C THR A 323 -3.41 15.17 -4.38
N ILE A 324 -2.79 14.78 -5.51
CA ILE A 324 -3.34 14.99 -6.85
C ILE A 324 -4.66 14.22 -7.04
N ASN A 325 -4.74 12.95 -6.63
CA ASN A 325 -5.96 12.15 -6.73
C ASN A 325 -7.09 12.63 -5.80
N SER A 326 -6.80 13.51 -4.82
CA SER A 326 -7.82 14.10 -3.95
C SER A 326 -8.52 15.33 -4.56
N PHE A 327 -7.98 15.93 -5.62
CA PHE A 327 -8.62 17.06 -6.29
C PHE A 327 -9.74 16.63 -7.25
N PRO A 328 -10.84 17.41 -7.37
CA PRO A 328 -11.89 17.12 -8.35
C PRO A 328 -11.35 17.10 -9.78
N LYS A 329 -11.70 16.06 -10.54
CA LYS A 329 -11.28 15.91 -11.95
C LYS A 329 -11.65 17.16 -12.76
N GLY A 330 -10.68 17.74 -13.45
CA GLY A 330 -10.83 18.98 -14.22
C GLY A 330 -10.43 20.26 -13.46
N THR A 331 -10.15 20.18 -12.14
CA THR A 331 -9.44 21.27 -11.44
C THR A 331 -7.94 21.19 -11.69
N GLY A 332 -7.28 22.34 -11.84
CA GLY A 332 -5.84 22.42 -12.07
C GLY A 332 -5.03 22.16 -10.78
N ILE A 333 -3.88 21.49 -10.92
CA ILE A 333 -2.96 21.25 -9.80
C ILE A 333 -2.52 22.59 -9.19
N PRO A 334 -2.62 22.80 -7.86
CA PRO A 334 -2.20 24.05 -7.24
C PRO A 334 -0.72 24.36 -7.45
N THR A 335 -0.40 25.61 -7.80
CA THR A 335 0.96 26.06 -8.17
C THR A 335 2.05 25.68 -7.17
N GLU A 336 1.74 25.67 -5.86
CA GLU A 336 2.70 25.30 -4.82
C GLU A 336 3.02 23.80 -4.82
N LEU A 337 2.04 22.95 -5.15
CA LEU A 337 2.24 21.53 -5.35
C LEU A 337 3.05 21.28 -6.64
N THR A 338 2.78 22.02 -7.71
CA THR A 338 3.58 22.00 -8.95
C THR A 338 5.04 22.34 -8.69
N LYS A 339 5.34 23.38 -7.90
CA LYS A 339 6.71 23.70 -7.47
C LYS A 339 7.37 22.54 -6.73
N ARG A 340 6.67 21.91 -5.78
CA ARG A 340 7.22 20.82 -4.96
C ARG A 340 7.45 19.54 -5.77
N ILE A 341 6.60 19.26 -6.75
CA ILE A 341 6.78 18.20 -7.75
C ILE A 341 8.03 18.47 -8.60
N ASN A 342 8.16 19.68 -9.15
CA ASN A 342 9.34 20.07 -9.95
C ASN A 342 10.65 20.00 -9.14
N GLY A 343 10.62 20.32 -7.84
CA GLY A 343 11.75 20.12 -6.94
C GLY A 343 12.16 18.66 -6.78
N LYS A 344 11.20 17.72 -6.76
CA LYS A 344 11.48 16.28 -6.65
C LYS A 344 11.83 15.64 -7.99
N GLU A 345 11.27 16.12 -9.10
CA GLU A 345 11.75 15.76 -10.44
C GLU A 345 13.22 16.15 -10.61
N LEU A 346 13.60 17.31 -10.06
CA LEU A 346 14.97 17.77 -10.04
C LEU A 346 15.89 16.91 -9.14
N ASP A 347 15.41 16.49 -7.97
CA ASP A 347 16.09 15.51 -7.11
C ASP A 347 16.40 14.19 -7.87
N VAL A 348 15.42 13.63 -8.60
CA VAL A 348 15.60 12.38 -9.37
C VAL A 348 16.54 12.58 -10.57
N ARG A 349 16.49 13.74 -11.23
CA ARG A 349 17.44 14.06 -12.32
C ARG A 349 18.89 14.07 -11.84
N LEU A 350 19.21 14.40 -10.58
CA LEU A 350 20.56 14.21 -10.06
C LEU A 350 20.97 12.75 -10.04
N LEU A 351 20.14 11.85 -9.49
CA LEU A 351 20.48 10.42 -9.37
C LEU A 351 20.88 9.80 -10.72
N ILE A 352 20.15 10.17 -11.79
CA ILE A 352 20.42 9.70 -13.16
C ILE A 352 21.69 10.35 -13.75
N LEU A 353 22.00 11.59 -13.39
CA LEU A 353 23.22 12.29 -13.83
C LEU A 353 24.46 11.98 -12.98
N SER A 354 24.28 11.47 -11.75
CA SER A 354 25.34 11.06 -10.83
C SER A 354 25.71 9.59 -10.93
N SER A 355 24.83 8.74 -11.47
CA SER A 355 25.21 7.41 -11.94
C SER A 355 25.93 7.52 -13.29
N ASP A 356 27.11 6.93 -13.43
CA ASP A 356 27.79 6.74 -14.72
C ASP A 356 28.03 5.25 -15.00
N HIS A 357 27.04 4.64 -15.63
CA HIS A 357 27.03 3.27 -16.17
C HIS A 357 28.33 2.86 -16.90
N ARG A 358 29.11 3.80 -17.46
CA ARG A 358 30.33 3.55 -18.24
C ARG A 358 31.62 3.53 -17.42
N CYS A 359 31.61 3.88 -16.14
CA CYS A 359 32.82 4.00 -15.32
C CYS A 359 32.94 2.87 -14.26
N PRO A 360 33.84 1.88 -14.41
CA PRO A 360 33.94 0.74 -13.47
C PRO A 360 34.24 1.13 -12.02
N SER A 361 34.89 2.27 -11.77
CA SER A 361 35.17 2.78 -10.41
C SER A 361 33.94 3.38 -9.72
N ALA A 362 32.97 3.93 -10.47
CA ALA A 362 31.73 4.48 -9.92
C ALA A 362 30.79 3.40 -9.36
N ARG A 363 30.96 2.14 -9.80
CA ARG A 363 30.18 0.95 -9.36
C ARG A 363 30.35 0.58 -7.86
N ARG A 364 31.11 1.36 -7.09
CA ARG A 364 31.25 1.22 -5.63
C ARG A 364 30.36 2.16 -4.83
N SER A 365 29.67 3.10 -5.47
CA SER A 365 28.97 4.21 -4.79
C SER A 365 27.46 4.28 -5.04
N TYR A 366 26.94 3.51 -6.00
CA TYR A 366 25.52 3.35 -6.28
C TYR A 366 25.24 1.90 -6.70
N THR A 367 24.09 1.36 -6.32
CA THR A 367 23.62 0.04 -6.75
C THR A 367 22.93 0.12 -8.11
N GLN A 368 22.91 -1.00 -8.85
CA GLN A 368 22.20 -1.07 -10.14
C GLN A 368 20.69 -0.85 -10.00
N VAL A 369 20.14 -1.16 -8.81
CA VAL A 369 18.73 -0.96 -8.45
C VAL A 369 18.39 0.51 -8.29
N GLU A 370 19.25 1.33 -7.68
CA GLU A 370 19.01 2.78 -7.55
C GLU A 370 18.97 3.49 -8.91
N GLU A 371 19.82 3.08 -9.86
CA GLU A 371 19.77 3.61 -11.23
C GLU A 371 18.45 3.25 -11.92
N CYS A 372 18.01 1.99 -11.82
CA CYS A 372 16.73 1.56 -12.40
C CYS A 372 15.53 2.26 -11.73
N LEU A 373 15.54 2.42 -10.40
CA LEU A 373 14.50 3.12 -9.64
C LEU A 373 14.42 4.60 -10.01
N ALA A 374 15.55 5.31 -10.10
CA ALA A 374 15.56 6.72 -10.48
C ALA A 374 15.04 6.94 -11.91
N LEU A 375 15.43 6.08 -12.85
CA LEU A 375 14.93 6.10 -14.23
C LEU A 375 13.41 5.84 -14.29
N ALA A 376 12.90 4.84 -13.56
CA ALA A 376 11.46 4.55 -13.46
C ALA A 376 10.66 5.68 -12.78
N LEU A 377 11.25 6.35 -11.78
CA LEU A 377 10.64 7.50 -11.10
C LEU A 377 10.49 8.72 -12.03
N MET A 378 11.48 9.00 -12.88
CA MET A 378 11.36 10.07 -13.90
C MET A 378 10.23 9.81 -14.89
N VAL A 379 10.07 8.56 -15.33
CA VAL A 379 8.97 8.17 -16.22
C VAL A 379 7.62 8.51 -15.58
N TYR A 380 7.40 8.06 -14.34
CA TYR A 380 6.15 8.31 -13.62
C TYR A 380 5.88 9.81 -13.41
N LEU A 381 6.88 10.57 -12.99
CA LEU A 381 6.78 12.02 -12.81
C LEU A 381 6.37 12.75 -14.09
N SER A 382 7.03 12.43 -15.20
CA SER A 382 6.84 13.12 -16.49
C SER A 382 5.54 12.78 -17.23
N LYS A 383 4.91 11.63 -16.92
CA LYS A 383 3.67 11.15 -17.58
C LYS A 383 2.43 11.21 -16.69
N VAL A 384 2.55 10.89 -15.41
CA VAL A 384 1.37 10.66 -14.53
C VAL A 384 1.08 11.86 -13.61
N LEU A 385 2.11 12.57 -13.15
CA LEU A 385 1.95 13.69 -12.21
C LEU A 385 1.97 15.08 -12.85
N HIS A 386 2.26 15.19 -14.16
CA HIS A 386 2.39 16.48 -14.84
C HIS A 386 1.68 16.50 -16.21
N PRO A 387 0.66 17.35 -16.41
CA PRO A 387 0.07 17.56 -17.73
C PRO A 387 0.98 18.43 -18.59
N SER A 388 1.64 17.80 -19.56
CA SER A 388 2.40 18.40 -20.68
C SER A 388 3.68 19.20 -20.35
N GLY A 389 4.75 18.95 -21.12
CA GLY A 389 5.66 20.02 -21.56
C GLY A 389 7.14 20.03 -21.14
N SER A 390 7.72 18.97 -20.56
CA SER A 390 9.12 18.99 -20.08
C SER A 390 9.99 17.78 -20.48
N ASP A 391 10.23 17.58 -21.78
CA ASP A 391 11.33 16.71 -22.22
C ASP A 391 12.70 17.39 -21.98
N ILE A 392 13.42 16.92 -20.97
CA ILE A 392 14.70 17.49 -20.50
C ILE A 392 15.85 16.47 -20.56
N LEU A 393 15.51 15.19 -20.68
CA LEU A 393 16.40 14.06 -20.97
C LEU A 393 15.60 13.14 -21.91
N GLY A 394 15.95 13.16 -23.20
CA GLY A 394 15.15 12.54 -24.27
C GLY A 394 14.67 11.13 -23.92
N SER A 395 13.38 10.88 -24.12
CA SER A 395 12.69 9.65 -23.71
C SER A 395 13.41 8.37 -24.18
N GLU A 396 13.89 8.35 -25.41
CA GLU A 396 14.72 7.29 -25.99
C GLU A 396 15.95 6.99 -25.14
N TYR A 397 16.75 8.01 -24.78
CA TYR A 397 17.97 7.84 -23.97
C TYR A 397 17.68 7.33 -22.55
N LEU A 398 16.58 7.79 -21.92
CA LEU A 398 16.15 7.27 -20.62
C LEU A 398 15.71 5.80 -20.70
N LEU A 399 14.97 5.43 -21.75
CA LEU A 399 14.48 4.08 -21.99
C LEU A 399 15.58 3.10 -22.35
N GLU A 400 16.49 3.46 -23.26
CA GLU A 400 17.67 2.64 -23.59
C GLU A 400 18.53 2.39 -22.35
N ARG A 401 18.77 3.43 -21.55
CA ARG A 401 19.55 3.31 -20.32
C ARG A 401 18.83 2.45 -19.29
N LEU A 402 17.52 2.59 -19.12
CA LEU A 402 16.73 1.77 -18.20
C LEU A 402 16.69 0.30 -18.65
N ARG A 403 16.48 0.04 -19.94
CA ARG A 403 16.61 -1.28 -20.58
C ARG A 403 17.96 -1.91 -20.23
N ASP A 404 19.05 -1.19 -20.44
CA ASP A 404 20.40 -1.75 -20.26
C ASP A 404 20.81 -1.89 -18.77
N SER A 405 20.35 -1.00 -17.90
CA SER A 405 20.46 -1.14 -16.43
C SER A 405 19.65 -2.35 -15.92
N LEU A 406 18.44 -2.58 -16.43
CA LEU A 406 17.60 -3.74 -16.08
C LEU A 406 18.16 -5.05 -16.65
N LYS A 407 18.80 -5.05 -17.84
CA LYS A 407 19.57 -6.20 -18.37
C LYS A 407 20.68 -6.61 -17.39
N ILE A 408 21.43 -5.63 -16.86
CA ILE A 408 22.48 -5.89 -15.86
C ILE A 408 21.86 -6.46 -14.57
N LEU A 409 20.77 -5.87 -14.08
CA LEU A 409 20.08 -6.36 -12.88
C LEU A 409 19.58 -7.81 -13.03
N ARG A 410 18.93 -8.14 -14.15
CA ARG A 410 18.46 -9.50 -14.50
C ARG A 410 19.61 -10.52 -14.63
N SER A 411 20.84 -10.08 -14.92
CA SER A 411 22.00 -10.99 -14.99
C SER A 411 22.51 -11.45 -13.62
N ASN A 412 22.09 -10.81 -12.52
CA ASN A 412 22.47 -11.20 -11.16
C ASN A 412 21.60 -12.38 -10.68
N PRO A 413 22.16 -13.54 -10.29
CA PRO A 413 21.38 -14.71 -9.85
C PRO A 413 20.37 -14.45 -8.73
N MET A 414 20.56 -13.41 -7.93
CA MET A 414 19.66 -13.03 -6.83
C MET A 414 18.40 -12.27 -7.28
N TRP A 415 18.27 -11.89 -8.56
CA TRP A 415 17.19 -11.00 -9.04
C TRP A 415 15.79 -11.51 -8.69
N ARG A 416 15.56 -12.83 -8.74
CA ARG A 416 14.27 -13.46 -8.41
C ARG A 416 13.81 -13.22 -6.98
N GLN A 417 14.72 -12.87 -6.06
CA GLN A 417 14.41 -12.57 -4.66
C GLN A 417 13.98 -11.11 -4.45
N GLY A 418 14.07 -10.28 -5.49
CA GLY A 418 13.52 -8.93 -5.58
C GLY A 418 12.64 -8.75 -6.82
N ALA A 419 12.00 -9.82 -7.31
CA ALA A 419 11.15 -9.79 -8.50
C ALA A 419 9.98 -8.79 -8.34
N ASP A 420 9.38 -8.72 -7.15
CA ASP A 420 8.43 -7.68 -6.70
C ASP A 420 8.86 -6.25 -7.11
N LEU A 421 10.10 -5.91 -6.75
CA LEU A 421 10.70 -4.60 -6.93
C LEU A 421 11.04 -4.34 -8.41
N MET A 422 11.41 -5.39 -9.16
CA MET A 422 11.59 -5.33 -10.60
C MET A 422 10.26 -5.18 -11.36
N LEU A 423 9.18 -5.85 -10.92
CA LEU A 423 7.83 -5.70 -11.47
C LEU A 423 7.36 -4.25 -11.33
N TRP A 424 7.53 -3.65 -10.15
CA TRP A 424 7.24 -2.23 -9.93
C TRP A 424 8.03 -1.32 -10.88
N MET A 425 9.35 -1.53 -11.03
CA MET A 425 10.17 -0.74 -11.95
C MET A 425 9.74 -0.89 -13.42
N VAL A 426 9.41 -2.10 -13.87
CA VAL A 426 9.00 -2.39 -15.25
C VAL A 426 7.59 -1.84 -15.54
N PHE A 427 6.66 -1.92 -14.59
CA PHE A 427 5.34 -1.30 -14.68
C PHE A 427 5.40 0.23 -14.70
N MET A 428 6.25 0.84 -13.86
CA MET A 428 6.47 2.28 -13.89
C MET A 428 7.14 2.70 -15.20
N ALA A 429 8.05 1.88 -15.76
CA ALA A 429 8.65 2.14 -17.07
C ALA A 429 7.65 2.05 -18.24
N SER A 430 6.74 1.07 -18.23
CA SER A 430 5.79 0.85 -19.32
C SER A 430 4.76 1.98 -19.45
N TYR A 431 4.52 2.78 -18.40
CA TYR A 431 3.73 4.03 -18.45
C TYR A 431 4.29 5.13 -19.38
N VAL A 432 5.54 5.03 -19.85
CA VAL A 432 6.05 5.89 -20.94
C VAL A 432 5.75 5.32 -22.34
N VAL A 433 5.55 4.01 -22.43
CA VAL A 433 5.41 3.24 -23.68
C VAL A 433 3.94 2.99 -24.04
N TYR A 434 3.07 2.80 -23.04
CA TYR A 434 1.65 2.50 -23.20
C TYR A 434 0.77 3.35 -22.25
N GLU A 435 -0.42 3.72 -22.70
CA GLU A 435 -1.56 3.86 -21.80
C GLU A 435 -2.19 2.47 -21.60
N ILE A 436 -2.19 1.96 -20.37
CA ILE A 436 -2.79 0.65 -20.05
C ILE A 436 -4.32 0.81 -19.97
N PRO A 437 -5.12 0.16 -20.85
CA PRO A 437 -6.57 0.35 -20.86
C PRO A 437 -7.24 -0.27 -19.63
N LYS A 438 -8.01 0.53 -18.89
CA LYS A 438 -8.66 0.13 -17.62
C LYS A 438 -9.90 -0.78 -17.80
N THR A 439 -10.01 -1.46 -18.93
CA THR A 439 -11.19 -2.25 -19.32
C THR A 439 -10.75 -3.50 -20.10
N LEU A 440 -10.53 -4.60 -19.39
CA LEU A 440 -10.21 -5.91 -19.98
C LEU A 440 -11.33 -6.91 -19.69
N ASN A 441 -12.24 -7.06 -20.64
CA ASN A 441 -13.15 -8.22 -20.71
C ASN A 441 -13.25 -8.82 -22.14
N HIS A 442 -12.43 -8.31 -23.08
CA HIS A 442 -12.27 -8.85 -24.43
C HIS A 442 -10.80 -8.80 -24.86
N ILE A 443 -10.36 -9.82 -25.58
CA ILE A 443 -9.02 -9.92 -26.16
C ILE A 443 -9.01 -9.15 -27.50
N SER A 444 -8.63 -7.87 -27.47
CA SER A 444 -8.29 -7.13 -28.69
C SER A 444 -7.48 -5.87 -28.41
N VAL A 445 -6.26 -5.83 -28.95
CA VAL A 445 -5.51 -4.62 -29.36
C VAL A 445 -5.25 -3.54 -28.29
N ILE A 446 -3.99 -3.43 -27.88
CA ILE A 446 -3.44 -2.20 -27.29
C ILE A 446 -3.54 -1.09 -28.36
N ASP A 447 -4.12 0.05 -28.01
CA ASP A 447 -4.27 1.16 -28.95
C ASP A 447 -2.94 1.92 -29.10
N ASN A 448 -2.15 1.54 -30.11
CA ASN A 448 -0.86 2.19 -30.45
C ASN A 448 -1.06 3.54 -31.16
N SER A 449 -1.94 4.40 -30.64
CA SER A 449 -2.38 5.66 -31.25
C SER A 449 -1.39 6.83 -31.09
N GLY A 450 -0.07 6.59 -31.19
CA GLY A 450 0.89 7.70 -31.18
C GLY A 450 2.40 7.45 -31.09
N MET A 451 2.98 6.44 -31.75
CA MET A 451 4.44 6.42 -32.00
C MET A 451 4.83 5.53 -33.19
N SER A 452 5.75 5.99 -34.05
CA SER A 452 6.08 5.35 -35.33
C SER A 452 7.57 5.09 -35.56
N ASP A 453 8.41 5.16 -34.52
CA ASP A 453 9.85 4.95 -34.62
C ASP A 453 10.25 3.50 -34.31
N SER A 454 11.02 2.89 -35.20
CA SER A 454 11.46 1.50 -35.09
C SER A 454 12.41 1.24 -33.91
N ALA A 455 13.10 2.28 -33.41
CA ALA A 455 13.93 2.20 -32.22
C ALA A 455 13.11 1.94 -30.95
N PHE A 456 11.88 2.50 -30.86
CA PHE A 456 11.00 2.28 -29.70
C PHE A 456 10.47 0.85 -29.65
N ALA A 457 10.11 0.25 -30.81
CA ALA A 457 9.55 -1.10 -30.89
C ALA A 457 10.50 -2.19 -30.34
N GLU A 458 11.82 -2.02 -30.43
CA GLU A 458 12.77 -2.96 -29.82
C GLU A 458 12.75 -2.88 -28.28
N VAL A 459 12.66 -1.67 -27.72
CA VAL A 459 12.61 -1.45 -26.26
C VAL A 459 11.26 -1.89 -25.69
N GLU A 460 10.17 -1.59 -26.40
CA GLU A 460 8.80 -2.05 -26.12
C GLU A 460 8.74 -3.58 -26.01
N SER A 461 9.17 -4.28 -27.05
CA SER A 461 9.22 -5.75 -27.11
C SER A 461 10.06 -6.34 -25.97
N TRP A 462 11.20 -5.70 -25.65
CA TRP A 462 12.06 -6.16 -24.56
C TRP A 462 11.43 -5.96 -23.16
N LEU A 463 10.77 -4.83 -22.92
CA LEU A 463 10.07 -4.57 -21.66
C LEU A 463 8.87 -5.50 -21.47
N LEU A 464 8.11 -5.77 -22.53
CA LEU A 464 6.99 -6.71 -22.50
C LEU A 464 7.47 -8.15 -22.25
N GLY A 465 8.57 -8.58 -22.89
CA GLY A 465 9.21 -9.86 -22.59
C GLY A 465 9.62 -9.98 -21.12
N LEU A 466 10.27 -8.96 -20.57
CA LEU A 466 10.65 -8.91 -19.16
C LEU A 466 9.43 -8.92 -18.22
N LEU A 467 8.31 -8.30 -18.59
CA LEU A 467 7.06 -8.37 -17.83
C LEU A 467 6.53 -9.82 -17.77
N CYS A 468 6.55 -10.54 -18.89
CA CYS A 468 6.16 -11.97 -18.93
C CYS A 468 7.10 -12.85 -18.09
N ASP A 469 8.42 -12.62 -18.16
CA ASP A 469 9.41 -13.32 -17.30
C ASP A 469 9.15 -13.07 -15.80
N LEU A 470 8.67 -11.86 -15.45
CA LEU A 470 8.31 -11.50 -14.08
C LEU A 470 6.97 -12.11 -13.65
N PHE A 471 6.00 -12.21 -14.56
CA PHE A 471 4.73 -12.89 -14.29
C PHE A 471 4.95 -14.39 -13.99
N GLU A 472 5.78 -15.07 -14.79
CA GLU A 472 6.17 -16.47 -14.52
C GLU A 472 6.92 -16.61 -13.18
N ALA A 473 7.81 -15.66 -12.86
CA ALA A 473 8.58 -15.67 -11.62
C ALA A 473 7.76 -15.38 -10.34
N LEU A 474 6.57 -14.79 -10.47
CA LEU A 474 5.70 -14.35 -9.38
C LEU A 474 4.32 -15.07 -9.36
N ASP A 475 4.11 -16.06 -10.24
CA ASP A 475 2.83 -16.76 -10.46
C ASP A 475 1.65 -15.80 -10.73
N ILE A 476 1.92 -14.69 -11.45
CA ILE A 476 0.90 -13.72 -11.86
C ILE A 476 0.23 -14.23 -13.15
N ARG A 477 -1.08 -14.43 -13.09
CA ARG A 477 -1.87 -15.06 -14.16
C ARG A 477 -2.75 -14.08 -14.93
N SER A 478 -2.81 -12.81 -14.48
CA SER A 478 -3.56 -11.75 -15.15
C SER A 478 -3.02 -10.34 -14.84
N PHE A 479 -3.34 -9.36 -15.70
CA PHE A 479 -3.06 -7.95 -15.42
C PHE A 479 -3.80 -7.42 -14.19
N LEU A 480 -4.98 -7.96 -13.86
CA LEU A 480 -5.71 -7.61 -12.64
C LEU A 480 -4.95 -8.09 -11.39
N GLU A 481 -4.39 -9.30 -11.42
CA GLU A 481 -3.55 -9.84 -10.37
C GLU A 481 -2.22 -9.09 -10.24
N MET A 482 -1.63 -8.67 -11.36
CA MET A 482 -0.51 -7.73 -11.38
C MET A 482 -0.87 -6.40 -10.69
N GLU A 483 -2.01 -5.80 -11.02
CA GLU A 483 -2.47 -4.55 -10.37
C GLU A 483 -2.76 -4.75 -8.87
N LEU A 484 -3.30 -5.89 -8.46
CA LEU A 484 -3.54 -6.22 -7.04
C LEU A 484 -2.23 -6.41 -6.27
N GLN A 485 -1.22 -7.07 -6.88
CA GLN A 485 0.12 -7.15 -6.28
C GLN A 485 0.79 -5.77 -6.22
N LEU A 486 0.71 -4.96 -7.30
CA LEU A 486 1.26 -3.60 -7.35
C LEU A 486 0.58 -2.62 -6.38
N GLN A 487 -0.69 -2.83 -6.03
CA GLN A 487 -1.36 -2.10 -4.95
C GLN A 487 -0.71 -2.36 -3.57
N SER A 488 0.04 -3.44 -3.39
CA SER A 488 0.87 -3.70 -2.18
C SER A 488 2.28 -3.09 -2.23
N PHE A 489 2.66 -2.47 -3.36
CA PHE A 489 3.97 -1.85 -3.58
C PHE A 489 3.89 -0.33 -3.80
N MET A 490 2.83 0.18 -4.45
CA MET A 490 2.55 1.61 -4.55
C MET A 490 1.82 2.08 -3.29
N TRP A 491 2.33 3.10 -2.57
CA TRP A 491 1.70 3.60 -1.34
C TRP A 491 0.49 4.51 -1.64
N ILE A 492 -0.48 3.99 -2.39
CA ILE A 492 -1.77 4.62 -2.64
C ILE A 492 -2.67 4.36 -1.42
N GLU A 493 -2.40 5.08 -0.32
CA GLU A 493 -3.52 5.48 0.53
C GLU A 493 -4.40 6.40 -0.31
N LYS A 494 -5.45 5.85 -0.93
CA LYS A 494 -6.53 6.68 -1.48
C LYS A 494 -7.00 7.65 -0.37
N PRO A 495 -7.55 8.85 -0.69
CA PRO A 495 -8.41 9.54 0.27
C PRO A 495 -9.41 8.53 0.84
N SER A 496 -9.42 8.41 2.18
CA SER A 496 -9.49 7.14 2.91
C SER A 496 -10.37 6.04 2.31
N THR A 497 -9.76 5.21 1.46
CA THR A 497 -10.32 3.91 1.05
C THR A 497 -9.22 2.87 1.03
N ILE A 498 -8.77 2.52 2.24
CA ILE A 498 -8.50 1.11 2.55
C ILE A 498 -9.79 0.38 2.14
N ILE A 499 -9.74 -0.52 1.17
CA ILE A 499 -10.79 -1.53 1.07
C ILE A 499 -10.45 -2.56 2.15
N MET A 500 -10.77 -2.21 3.39
CA MET A 500 -11.33 -3.22 4.28
C MET A 500 -12.57 -3.70 3.53
N SER A 501 -12.59 -4.99 3.17
CA SER A 501 -13.78 -5.66 2.66
C SER A 501 -15.00 -5.19 3.45
N PRO A 502 -15.95 -4.46 2.85
CA PRO A 502 -16.99 -3.75 3.58
C PRO A 502 -17.66 -4.65 4.61
N THR A 503 -17.57 -4.26 5.88
CA THR A 503 -17.94 -5.12 6.99
C THR A 503 -19.44 -5.04 7.20
N ILE A 504 -20.17 -6.03 6.67
CA ILE A 504 -21.63 -6.08 6.77
C ILE A 504 -22.00 -6.98 7.93
N PHE A 505 -22.59 -6.41 8.98
CA PHE A 505 -23.12 -7.21 10.10
C PHE A 505 -24.61 -7.50 9.89
N ILE A 506 -24.97 -8.78 9.79
CA ILE A 506 -26.34 -9.23 9.47
C ILE A 506 -26.90 -10.05 10.63
N THR A 507 -27.99 -9.57 11.24
CA THR A 507 -28.74 -10.38 12.20
C THR A 507 -29.77 -11.25 11.49
N GLY A 508 -30.08 -12.43 12.02
CA GLY A 508 -31.18 -13.25 11.51
C GLY A 508 -30.85 -14.09 10.27
N VAL A 509 -29.58 -14.40 10.02
CA VAL A 509 -29.12 -15.29 8.93
C VAL A 509 -29.80 -16.67 8.93
N SER A 510 -30.23 -17.16 10.11
CA SER A 510 -30.97 -18.41 10.24
C SER A 510 -32.48 -18.30 9.95
N GLY A 511 -32.99 -17.07 9.77
CA GLY A 511 -34.36 -16.75 9.37
C GLY A 511 -34.56 -16.68 7.86
N TYR A 512 -35.83 -16.55 7.45
CA TYR A 512 -36.26 -16.57 6.05
C TYR A 512 -35.74 -15.38 5.24
N ILE A 513 -35.82 -14.16 5.79
CA ILE A 513 -35.35 -12.94 5.13
C ILE A 513 -33.83 -12.86 5.19
N GLY A 514 -33.24 -12.81 6.40
CA GLY A 514 -31.80 -12.69 6.58
C GLY A 514 -30.99 -13.78 5.88
N GLY A 515 -31.50 -15.02 5.81
CA GLY A 515 -30.86 -16.11 5.07
C GLY A 515 -30.89 -15.93 3.55
N HIS A 516 -31.92 -15.33 2.97
CA HIS A 516 -31.98 -15.03 1.52
C HIS A 516 -31.13 -13.79 1.18
N VAL A 517 -31.20 -12.74 2.00
CA VAL A 517 -30.39 -11.52 1.84
C VAL A 517 -28.91 -11.83 1.96
N THR A 518 -28.48 -12.59 2.98
CA THR A 518 -27.07 -12.98 3.14
C THR A 518 -26.57 -13.75 1.92
N LYS A 519 -27.38 -14.69 1.41
CA LYS A 519 -27.08 -15.49 0.21
C LYS A 519 -26.84 -14.57 -1.01
N ASP A 520 -27.80 -13.72 -1.36
CA ASP A 520 -27.68 -12.91 -2.57
C ASP A 520 -26.58 -11.84 -2.44
N LEU A 521 -26.35 -11.31 -1.23
CA LEU A 521 -25.31 -10.32 -0.97
C LEU A 521 -23.90 -10.89 -1.19
N ILE A 522 -23.57 -12.08 -0.66
CA ILE A 522 -22.24 -12.69 -0.84
C ILE A 522 -22.02 -13.25 -2.25
N GLU A 523 -23.08 -13.61 -2.98
CA GLU A 523 -22.97 -13.99 -4.39
C GLU A 523 -22.74 -12.78 -5.29
N LYS A 524 -23.31 -11.61 -4.95
CA LYS A 524 -23.13 -10.36 -5.70
C LYS A 524 -21.83 -9.62 -5.36
N HIS A 525 -21.44 -9.62 -4.09
CA HIS A 525 -20.26 -8.93 -3.56
C HIS A 525 -19.39 -9.88 -2.73
N PRO A 526 -18.64 -10.80 -3.39
CA PRO A 526 -17.71 -11.71 -2.71
C PRO A 526 -16.51 -10.99 -2.06
N ASP A 527 -16.37 -9.68 -2.30
CA ASP A 527 -15.39 -8.78 -1.70
C ASP A 527 -15.83 -8.18 -0.35
N TYR A 528 -17.08 -8.39 0.10
CA TYR A 528 -17.60 -7.86 1.38
C TYR A 528 -17.29 -8.81 2.54
N GLN A 529 -16.89 -8.26 3.71
CA GLN A 529 -16.69 -9.07 4.92
C GLN A 529 -18.02 -9.22 5.65
N VAL A 530 -18.74 -10.30 5.37
CA VAL A 530 -20.04 -10.55 5.99
C VAL A 530 -19.89 -11.29 7.33
N ILE A 531 -20.41 -10.66 8.38
CA ILE A 531 -20.47 -11.16 9.75
C ILE A 531 -21.94 -11.41 10.11
N THR A 532 -22.26 -12.53 10.73
CA THR A 532 -23.64 -12.97 10.98
C THR A 532 -23.89 -13.38 12.42
N LEU A 533 -25.07 -13.04 12.96
CA LEU A 533 -25.49 -13.42 14.30
C LEU A 533 -26.30 -14.73 14.29
N VAL A 534 -25.88 -15.71 15.08
CA VAL A 534 -26.50 -17.04 15.19
C VAL A 534 -26.66 -17.48 16.65
N ARG A 535 -27.81 -18.05 16.99
CA ARG A 535 -28.19 -18.33 18.40
C ARG A 535 -27.63 -19.63 18.97
N THR A 536 -27.11 -20.53 18.13
CA THR A 536 -26.56 -21.83 18.56
C THR A 536 -25.41 -22.27 17.66
N GLU A 537 -24.50 -23.08 18.20
CA GLU A 537 -23.38 -23.62 17.41
C GLU A 537 -23.87 -24.40 16.18
N LYS A 538 -24.97 -25.15 16.28
CA LYS A 538 -25.57 -25.83 15.12
C LYS A 538 -26.00 -24.87 14.00
N GLN A 539 -26.43 -23.65 14.32
CA GLN A 539 -26.68 -22.64 13.28
C GLN A 539 -25.37 -22.12 12.68
N ALA A 540 -24.35 -21.93 13.51
CA ALA A 540 -23.01 -21.50 13.07
C ALA A 540 -22.33 -22.54 12.18
N GLU A 541 -22.37 -23.82 12.55
CA GLU A 541 -21.92 -24.97 11.75
C GLU A 541 -22.55 -24.97 10.35
N ILE A 542 -23.88 -24.84 10.26
CA ILE A 542 -24.61 -24.81 8.99
C ILE A 542 -24.23 -23.59 8.15
N VAL A 543 -24.09 -22.40 8.76
CA VAL A 543 -23.66 -21.18 8.05
C VAL A 543 -22.23 -21.34 7.53
N ARG A 544 -21.26 -21.69 8.38
CA ARG A 544 -19.84 -21.86 7.99
C ARG A 544 -19.64 -22.97 6.95
N ALA A 545 -20.42 -24.06 7.03
CA ALA A 545 -20.36 -25.16 6.05
C ALA A 545 -20.99 -24.80 4.69
N THR A 546 -21.96 -23.89 4.67
CA THR A 546 -22.55 -23.39 3.41
C THR A 546 -21.68 -22.28 2.80
N TRP A 547 -21.16 -21.38 3.64
CA TRP A 547 -20.44 -20.17 3.24
C TRP A 547 -19.15 -20.00 4.07
N PRO A 548 -18.03 -20.65 3.68
CA PRO A 548 -16.80 -20.66 4.49
C PRO A 548 -16.13 -19.29 4.73
N ALA A 549 -16.50 -18.26 3.96
CA ALA A 549 -16.01 -16.89 4.12
C ALA A 549 -16.86 -16.03 5.07
N VAL A 550 -18.02 -16.51 5.52
CA VAL A 550 -18.92 -15.78 6.41
C VAL A 550 -18.54 -16.01 7.87
N GLU A 551 -18.29 -14.92 8.61
CA GLU A 551 -18.07 -15.00 10.05
C GLU A 551 -19.40 -15.28 10.76
N ALA A 552 -19.46 -16.30 11.61
CA ALA A 552 -20.67 -16.70 12.34
C ALA A 552 -20.45 -16.53 13.84
N VAL A 553 -21.01 -15.44 14.37
CA VAL A 553 -20.88 -14.99 15.77
C VAL A 553 -22.03 -15.54 16.60
N LEU A 554 -21.70 -16.14 17.74
CA LEU A 554 -22.68 -16.70 18.67
C LEU A 554 -23.32 -15.62 19.52
N GLY A 555 -24.65 -15.54 19.49
CA GLY A 555 -25.43 -14.67 20.38
C GLY A 555 -26.90 -14.54 19.97
N ASP A 556 -27.63 -13.78 20.76
CA ASP A 556 -29.03 -13.39 20.55
C ASP A 556 -29.19 -11.86 20.55
N LEU A 557 -30.44 -11.39 20.54
CA LEU A 557 -30.76 -9.96 20.45
C LEU A 557 -30.77 -9.24 21.81
N ASP A 558 -30.61 -9.97 22.93
CA ASP A 558 -30.51 -9.43 24.28
C ASP A 558 -29.04 -9.24 24.72
N ASN A 559 -28.08 -9.76 23.96
CA ASN A 559 -26.64 -9.62 24.21
C ASN A 559 -26.13 -8.20 23.84
N HIS A 560 -26.54 -7.17 24.58
CA HIS A 560 -26.23 -5.74 24.32
C HIS A 560 -24.73 -5.49 24.01
N ASP A 561 -23.81 -5.90 24.89
CA ASP A 561 -22.36 -5.71 24.70
C ASP A 561 -21.86 -6.28 23.35
N LEU A 562 -22.39 -7.45 22.96
CA LEU A 562 -22.02 -8.11 21.71
C LEU A 562 -22.54 -7.35 20.50
N LEU A 563 -23.79 -6.87 20.55
CA LEU A 563 -24.39 -6.09 19.48
C LEU A 563 -23.70 -4.73 19.31
N VAL A 564 -23.34 -4.06 20.41
CA VAL A 564 -22.51 -2.85 20.40
C VAL A 564 -21.15 -3.13 19.75
N GLU A 565 -20.49 -4.24 20.09
CA GLU A 565 -19.18 -4.60 19.53
C GLU A 565 -19.24 -4.95 18.03
N GLN A 566 -20.27 -5.68 17.58
CA GLN A 566 -20.45 -5.93 16.15
C GLN A 566 -20.87 -4.66 15.38
N GLY A 567 -21.68 -3.79 15.98
CA GLY A 567 -22.03 -2.48 15.43
C GLY A 567 -20.80 -1.58 15.24
N LYS A 568 -19.83 -1.59 16.17
CA LYS A 568 -18.56 -0.85 16.02
C LYS A 568 -17.73 -1.30 14.83
N ARG A 569 -17.71 -2.62 14.55
CA ARG A 569 -16.96 -3.23 13.44
C ARG A 569 -17.59 -2.94 12.07
N ALA A 570 -18.90 -2.73 12.01
CA ALA A 570 -19.66 -2.68 10.77
C ALA A 570 -19.53 -1.35 10.00
N ASP A 571 -19.46 -1.45 8.67
CA ASP A 571 -19.71 -0.35 7.73
C ASP A 571 -21.21 -0.24 7.40
N VAL A 572 -21.93 -1.37 7.41
CA VAL A 572 -23.39 -1.46 7.31
C VAL A 572 -23.91 -2.53 8.27
N VAL A 573 -24.96 -2.21 9.04
CA VAL A 573 -25.73 -3.18 9.82
C VAL A 573 -27.04 -3.47 9.10
N LEU A 574 -27.33 -4.75 8.84
CA LEU A 574 -28.63 -5.24 8.39
C LEU A 574 -29.32 -5.96 9.56
N GLN A 575 -30.23 -5.24 10.25
CA GLN A 575 -31.09 -5.85 11.27
C GLN A 575 -32.23 -6.59 10.56
N LEU A 576 -32.08 -7.91 10.35
CA LEU A 576 -33.05 -8.76 9.66
C LEU A 576 -33.63 -9.88 10.56
N ALA A 577 -33.31 -9.85 11.86
CA ALA A 577 -33.77 -10.85 12.83
C ALA A 577 -35.18 -10.59 13.41
N SER A 578 -35.55 -9.33 13.63
CA SER A 578 -36.84 -8.92 14.21
C SER A 578 -37.08 -7.42 14.02
N SER A 579 -38.33 -7.08 13.70
CA SER A 579 -38.87 -5.72 13.60
C SER A 579 -39.30 -5.11 14.93
N ASP A 580 -39.44 -5.95 15.97
CA ASP A 580 -40.05 -5.56 17.24
C ASP A 580 -39.02 -5.61 18.41
N HIS A 581 -37.72 -5.62 18.09
CA HIS A 581 -36.65 -5.78 19.08
C HIS A 581 -35.90 -4.47 19.36
N THR A 582 -36.62 -3.47 19.86
CA THR A 582 -36.12 -2.12 20.20
C THR A 582 -34.73 -2.11 20.85
N LEU A 583 -34.46 -2.97 21.83
CA LEU A 583 -33.16 -2.97 22.54
C LEU A 583 -31.98 -3.34 21.62
N ALA A 584 -32.19 -4.24 20.65
CA ALA A 584 -31.16 -4.63 19.70
C ALA A 584 -30.91 -3.54 18.66
N ALA A 585 -31.98 -2.88 18.20
CA ALA A 585 -31.86 -1.73 17.32
C ALA A 585 -31.02 -0.61 17.97
N LYS A 586 -31.31 -0.28 19.24
CA LYS A 586 -30.53 0.69 20.00
C LYS A 586 -29.08 0.27 20.20
N ALA A 587 -28.81 -0.97 20.60
CA ALA A 587 -27.45 -1.49 20.79
C ALA A 587 -26.61 -1.44 19.50
N LEU A 588 -27.22 -1.70 18.34
CA LEU A 588 -26.52 -1.69 17.05
C LEU A 588 -26.22 -0.26 16.55
N ILE A 589 -27.15 0.68 16.74
CA ILE A 589 -26.95 2.10 16.43
C ILE A 589 -25.93 2.72 17.40
N GLU A 590 -25.98 2.36 18.68
CA GLU A 590 -24.96 2.68 19.68
C GLU A 590 -23.58 2.19 19.23
N GLY A 591 -23.46 0.92 18.84
CA GLY A 591 -22.22 0.35 18.32
C GLY A 591 -21.66 1.13 17.12
N LEU A 592 -22.49 1.39 16.11
CA LEU A 592 -22.11 2.20 14.94
C LEU A 592 -21.59 3.59 15.35
N SER A 593 -22.23 4.25 16.33
CA SER A 593 -21.85 5.57 16.83
C SER A 593 -20.48 5.61 17.52
N GLN A 594 -20.09 4.50 18.15
CA GLN A 594 -18.81 4.31 18.85
C GLN A 594 -17.69 3.78 17.93
N GLY A 595 -18.03 3.31 16.72
CA GLY A 595 -17.08 2.72 15.76
C GLY A 595 -16.98 3.50 14.45
N LYS A 596 -17.14 2.81 13.32
CA LYS A 596 -16.94 3.37 11.97
C LYS A 596 -17.96 4.44 11.55
N LYS A 597 -19.08 4.61 12.28
CA LYS A 597 -20.23 5.47 11.89
C LYS A 597 -20.83 5.11 10.53
N GLY A 598 -20.95 3.79 10.30
CA GLY A 598 -21.64 3.22 9.15
C GLY A 598 -23.17 3.40 9.19
N HIS A 599 -23.85 2.76 8.25
CA HIS A 599 -25.31 2.86 8.10
C HIS A 599 -26.05 1.73 8.81
N TYR A 600 -27.27 2.01 9.28
CA TYR A 600 -28.16 1.04 9.92
C TYR A 600 -29.42 0.81 9.07
N ILE A 601 -29.70 -0.42 8.67
CA ILE A 601 -30.85 -0.79 7.84
C ILE A 601 -31.72 -1.79 8.61
N HIS A 602 -33.00 -1.45 8.79
CA HIS A 602 -33.97 -2.16 9.63
C HIS A 602 -35.03 -2.89 8.80
N ILE A 603 -35.40 -4.10 9.20
CA ILE A 603 -36.63 -4.77 8.74
C ILE A 603 -37.82 -4.31 9.58
N SER A 604 -38.81 -3.64 8.99
CA SER A 604 -40.13 -3.39 9.59
C SER A 604 -41.19 -4.23 8.86
N GLY A 605 -42.44 -3.80 8.79
CA GLY A 605 -43.48 -4.47 7.99
C GLY A 605 -44.76 -3.67 7.84
N THR A 606 -45.52 -3.86 6.76
CA THR A 606 -46.78 -3.12 6.51
C THR A 606 -47.90 -3.47 7.50
N GLY A 607 -47.65 -4.27 8.54
CA GLY A 607 -48.52 -4.36 9.72
C GLY A 607 -48.70 -3.03 10.43
N ILE A 608 -47.78 -2.08 10.24
CA ILE A 608 -47.94 -0.67 10.66
C ILE A 608 -49.11 0.04 9.94
N LEU A 609 -49.54 -0.46 8.77
CA LEU A 609 -50.64 0.08 7.95
C LEU A 609 -51.98 -0.65 8.16
N PHE A 610 -52.10 -1.43 9.25
CA PHE A 610 -53.26 -2.28 9.54
C PHE A 610 -54.58 -1.48 9.54
N ASP A 611 -55.41 -1.70 8.51
CA ASP A 611 -56.69 -1.01 8.36
C ASP A 611 -57.88 -1.99 8.32
N VAL A 612 -58.80 -1.80 9.27
CA VAL A 612 -60.07 -2.51 9.43
C VAL A 612 -61.27 -1.55 9.58
N SER A 613 -61.12 -0.30 9.13
CA SER A 613 -62.14 0.76 9.20
C SER A 613 -63.48 0.35 8.56
N ASN A 614 -63.44 -0.35 7.43
CA ASN A 614 -64.60 -0.91 6.74
C ASN A 614 -65.02 -2.30 7.28
N GLY A 615 -64.43 -2.77 8.38
CA GLY A 615 -64.59 -4.12 8.93
C GLY A 615 -63.69 -5.17 8.29
N TYR A 616 -63.45 -6.26 9.02
CA TYR A 616 -62.63 -7.39 8.55
C TYR A 616 -63.19 -8.03 7.28
N GLY A 617 -62.33 -8.32 6.32
CA GLY A 617 -62.71 -8.94 5.03
C GLY A 617 -63.18 -7.96 3.96
N ASN A 618 -63.22 -6.66 4.25
CA ASN A 618 -63.68 -5.62 3.31
C ASN A 618 -62.51 -4.74 2.84
N PRO A 619 -62.53 -4.23 1.59
CA PRO A 619 -61.46 -3.41 1.03
C PRO A 619 -61.38 -2.02 1.69
N SER A 620 -60.16 -1.47 1.75
CA SER A 620 -59.92 -0.05 2.03
C SER A 620 -59.38 0.69 0.79
N SER A 621 -59.67 1.99 0.72
CA SER A 621 -59.28 2.89 -0.37
C SER A 621 -57.99 3.69 -0.11
N LYS A 622 -57.53 3.83 1.15
CA LYS A 622 -56.25 4.48 1.45
C LYS A 622 -55.11 3.57 0.98
N ILE A 623 -54.11 4.21 0.40
CA ILE A 623 -52.83 3.66 -0.03
C ILE A 623 -51.79 4.62 0.53
N TYR A 624 -50.71 4.11 1.14
CA TYR A 624 -49.67 4.93 1.75
C TYR A 624 -48.42 5.03 0.86
N HIS A 625 -47.94 6.23 0.58
CA HIS A 625 -46.78 6.48 -0.28
C HIS A 625 -45.54 6.80 0.56
N ASP A 626 -44.43 6.08 0.39
CA ASP A 626 -43.20 6.26 1.21
C ASP A 626 -42.50 7.60 1.00
N VAL A 627 -42.87 8.35 -0.04
CA VAL A 627 -42.47 9.74 -0.27
C VAL A 627 -43.53 10.74 0.21
N ALA A 628 -44.79 10.62 -0.24
CA ALA A 628 -45.81 11.65 0.00
C ALA A 628 -46.48 11.59 1.39
N ASP A 629 -46.68 10.40 1.96
CA ASP A 629 -47.35 10.19 3.25
C ASP A 629 -46.34 10.01 4.41
N ILE A 630 -45.05 10.27 4.20
CA ILE A 630 -43.97 10.01 5.17
C ILE A 630 -44.24 10.60 6.56
N LEU A 631 -44.80 11.82 6.63
CA LEU A 631 -45.16 12.48 7.88
C LEU A 631 -46.39 11.86 8.56
N GLU A 632 -47.32 11.27 7.80
CA GLU A 632 -48.45 10.53 8.36
C GLU A 632 -47.96 9.23 9.00
N ILE A 633 -47.21 8.43 8.24
CA ILE A 633 -46.64 7.12 8.65
C ILE A 633 -45.76 7.27 9.90
N THR A 634 -44.87 8.27 9.92
CA THR A 634 -43.97 8.53 11.06
C THR A 634 -44.65 9.26 12.23
N SER A 635 -45.92 9.69 12.10
CA SER A 635 -46.71 10.29 13.19
C SER A 635 -47.59 9.30 13.96
N PHE A 636 -47.76 8.07 13.46
CA PHE A 636 -48.59 7.06 14.13
C PHE A 636 -48.18 6.80 15.58
N ASP A 637 -49.15 6.42 16.41
CA ASP A 637 -48.94 6.06 17.81
C ASP A 637 -48.38 4.62 17.97
N SER A 638 -47.88 4.31 19.17
CA SER A 638 -47.34 3.00 19.51
C SER A 638 -48.40 1.89 19.69
N THR A 639 -49.63 2.07 19.20
CA THR A 639 -50.62 0.98 19.07
C THR A 639 -50.56 0.32 17.69
N HIS A 640 -49.94 0.99 16.72
CA HIS A 640 -49.65 0.45 15.39
C HIS A 640 -48.47 -0.54 15.47
N VAL A 641 -48.52 -1.63 14.71
CA VAL A 641 -47.51 -2.71 14.79
C VAL A 641 -46.15 -2.20 14.32
N HIS A 642 -45.06 -2.64 14.94
CA HIS A 642 -43.65 -2.22 14.72
C HIS A 642 -43.34 -0.74 15.02
N ARG A 643 -44.36 0.11 15.24
CA ARG A 643 -44.21 1.57 15.31
C ARG A 643 -43.35 2.06 16.48
N ASP A 644 -43.32 1.31 17.59
CA ASP A 644 -42.47 1.60 18.75
C ASP A 644 -40.97 1.42 18.44
N THR A 645 -40.64 0.35 17.70
CA THR A 645 -39.27 0.05 17.27
C THR A 645 -38.85 0.94 16.10
N ASP A 646 -39.75 1.21 15.13
CA ASP A 646 -39.51 2.21 14.08
C ASP A 646 -39.23 3.61 14.68
N ALA A 647 -39.99 4.02 15.70
CA ALA A 647 -39.74 5.27 16.44
C ALA A 647 -38.37 5.26 17.13
N ALA A 648 -38.00 4.14 17.77
CA ALA A 648 -36.70 3.99 18.42
C ALA A 648 -35.53 4.02 17.43
N VAL A 649 -35.69 3.44 16.23
CA VAL A 649 -34.68 3.48 15.16
C VAL A 649 -34.45 4.92 14.68
N ILE A 650 -35.52 5.66 14.36
CA ILE A 650 -35.41 7.06 13.92
C ILE A 650 -34.75 7.90 15.01
N ALA A 651 -35.29 7.89 16.23
CA ALA A 651 -34.82 8.74 17.33
C ALA A 651 -33.36 8.45 17.72
N SER A 652 -32.95 7.17 17.77
CA SER A 652 -31.55 6.81 18.07
C SER A 652 -30.60 7.12 16.92
N GLY A 653 -31.07 7.07 15.67
CA GLY A 653 -30.31 7.54 14.50
C GLY A 653 -30.04 9.04 14.54
N GLU A 654 -31.06 9.84 14.88
CA GLU A 654 -30.91 11.30 15.08
C GLU A 654 -30.00 11.62 16.27
N GLU A 655 -30.26 11.06 17.45
CA GLU A 655 -29.52 11.31 18.69
C GLU A 655 -28.02 11.01 18.55
N LEU A 656 -27.67 9.92 17.87
CA LEU A 656 -26.29 9.46 17.72
C LEU A 656 -25.65 9.84 16.37
N SER A 657 -26.39 10.57 15.52
CA SER A 657 -25.97 10.96 14.16
C SER A 657 -25.55 9.78 13.28
N ILE A 658 -26.35 8.71 13.29
CA ILE A 658 -26.17 7.51 12.47
C ILE A 658 -27.23 7.49 11.35
N PRO A 659 -26.83 7.36 10.06
CA PRO A 659 -27.77 7.18 8.96
C PRO A 659 -28.59 5.90 9.12
N THR A 660 -29.90 6.04 9.28
CA THR A 660 -30.86 4.94 9.39
C THR A 660 -31.70 4.80 8.12
N ALA A 661 -32.08 3.57 7.78
CA ALA A 661 -33.16 3.28 6.84
C ALA A 661 -34.07 2.18 7.40
N ILE A 662 -35.37 2.32 7.16
CA ILE A 662 -36.39 1.34 7.55
C ILE A 662 -37.03 0.79 6.27
N VAL A 663 -36.97 -0.52 6.09
CA VAL A 663 -37.54 -1.24 4.96
C VAL A 663 -38.76 -2.00 5.41
N THR A 664 -39.92 -1.64 4.87
CA THR A 664 -41.24 -2.03 5.34
C THR A 664 -41.95 -2.87 4.27
N PRO A 665 -41.66 -4.19 4.19
CA PRO A 665 -42.29 -5.10 3.24
C PRO A 665 -43.73 -5.46 3.60
N CYS A 666 -44.47 -5.82 2.56
CA CYS A 666 -45.81 -6.38 2.61
C CYS A 666 -45.80 -7.92 2.69
N VAL A 667 -46.81 -8.64 2.14
CA VAL A 667 -46.83 -10.11 2.18
C VAL A 667 -45.64 -10.70 1.43
N ILE A 668 -44.70 -11.32 2.14
CA ILE A 668 -43.50 -11.93 1.55
C ILE A 668 -43.76 -13.39 1.14
N TYR A 669 -43.53 -13.71 -0.13
CA TYR A 669 -43.76 -15.04 -0.71
C TYR A 669 -42.55 -15.57 -1.52
N GLY A 670 -42.66 -16.83 -1.95
CA GLY A 670 -41.61 -17.58 -2.65
C GLY A 670 -40.71 -18.37 -1.68
N VAL A 671 -40.05 -19.41 -2.17
CA VAL A 671 -39.19 -20.28 -1.36
C VAL A 671 -37.84 -19.62 -1.07
N GLY A 672 -37.46 -19.60 0.21
CA GLY A 672 -36.22 -19.00 0.68
C GLY A 672 -34.98 -19.79 0.25
N LYS A 673 -33.89 -19.09 -0.10
CA LYS A 673 -32.64 -19.72 -0.56
C LYS A 673 -31.55 -19.83 0.53
N GLY A 674 -31.75 -19.21 1.69
CA GLY A 674 -30.86 -19.34 2.85
C GLY A 674 -30.79 -20.77 3.42
N PRO A 675 -29.75 -21.13 4.17
CA PRO A 675 -29.44 -22.53 4.49
C PRO A 675 -30.32 -23.16 5.58
N ILE A 676 -31.04 -22.36 6.37
CA ILE A 676 -31.80 -22.82 7.55
C ILE A 676 -33.31 -22.68 7.32
N ASN A 677 -33.93 -21.52 7.59
CA ASN A 677 -35.35 -21.33 7.30
C ASN A 677 -35.58 -20.89 5.84
N LYS A 678 -36.46 -21.60 5.14
CA LYS A 678 -36.84 -21.35 3.74
C LYS A 678 -38.34 -21.03 3.55
N ARG A 679 -39.12 -20.96 4.65
CA ARG A 679 -40.59 -20.87 4.64
C ARG A 679 -41.05 -19.52 5.19
N SER A 680 -41.97 -18.85 4.48
CA SER A 680 -42.68 -17.66 4.98
C SER A 680 -43.88 -18.03 5.87
N VAL A 681 -44.71 -17.04 6.21
CA VAL A 681 -45.80 -17.20 7.20
C VAL A 681 -47.19 -17.22 6.54
N GLN A 682 -47.70 -16.07 6.07
CA GLN A 682 -49.12 -15.90 5.73
C GLN A 682 -49.65 -16.88 4.68
N VAL A 683 -48.98 -16.98 3.52
CA VAL A 683 -49.41 -17.86 2.43
C VAL A 683 -49.19 -19.34 2.76
N PRO A 684 -48.01 -19.79 3.25
CA PRO A 684 -47.83 -21.20 3.64
C PRO A 684 -48.75 -21.68 4.77
N VAL A 685 -49.09 -20.84 5.75
CA VAL A 685 -50.07 -21.21 6.80
C VAL A 685 -51.48 -21.29 6.23
N LEU A 686 -51.87 -20.39 5.32
CA LEU A 686 -53.15 -20.47 4.62
C LEU A 686 -53.26 -21.74 3.78
N VAL A 687 -52.19 -22.14 3.08
CA VAL A 687 -52.11 -23.43 2.35
C VAL A 687 -52.31 -24.61 3.31
N ALA A 688 -51.57 -24.66 4.42
CA ALA A 688 -51.64 -25.78 5.36
C ALA A 688 -53.04 -25.96 5.96
N GLU A 689 -53.70 -24.87 6.38
CA GLU A 689 -55.08 -24.93 6.88
C GLU A 689 -56.10 -25.21 5.76
N THR A 690 -55.86 -24.75 4.52
CA THR A 690 -56.70 -25.04 3.35
C THR A 690 -56.70 -26.54 2.99
N ILE A 691 -55.52 -27.18 2.99
CA ILE A 691 -55.38 -28.64 2.81
C ILE A 691 -56.09 -29.38 3.94
N LYS A 692 -55.79 -29.03 5.20
CA LYS A 692 -56.35 -29.63 6.42
C LYS A 692 -57.88 -29.51 6.52
N ARG A 693 -58.48 -28.42 6.03
CA ARG A 693 -59.94 -28.21 5.97
C ARG A 693 -60.61 -28.89 4.77
N GLY A 694 -59.85 -29.31 3.75
CA GLY A 694 -60.41 -29.77 2.48
C GLY A 694 -61.16 -28.68 1.69
N ARG A 695 -60.90 -27.40 1.98
CA ARG A 695 -61.47 -26.22 1.31
C ARG A 695 -60.66 -24.95 1.67
N PRO A 696 -60.56 -23.97 0.76
CA PRO A 696 -60.01 -22.66 1.09
C PRO A 696 -60.97 -21.86 1.99
N PHE A 697 -60.47 -20.78 2.58
CA PHE A 697 -61.27 -19.87 3.38
C PHE A 697 -60.78 -18.42 3.27
N ALA A 698 -61.63 -17.47 3.65
CA ALA A 698 -61.28 -16.08 3.89
C ALA A 698 -62.05 -15.56 5.12
N ILE A 699 -61.66 -14.40 5.64
CA ILE A 699 -62.36 -13.73 6.76
C ILE A 699 -63.37 -12.74 6.16
N GLY A 700 -64.60 -12.74 6.68
CA GLY A 700 -65.68 -11.90 6.14
C GLY A 700 -65.88 -12.14 4.65
N ALA A 701 -65.98 -11.07 3.85
CA ALA A 701 -66.07 -11.18 2.39
C ALA A 701 -64.75 -11.58 1.70
N GLY A 702 -63.60 -11.51 2.39
CA GLY A 702 -62.27 -11.81 1.84
C GLY A 702 -61.80 -10.88 0.71
N ASN A 703 -62.43 -9.71 0.58
CA ASN A 703 -62.15 -8.67 -0.42
C ASN A 703 -61.22 -7.57 0.12
N ASN A 704 -60.73 -7.71 1.35
CA ASN A 704 -59.65 -6.90 1.90
C ASN A 704 -58.36 -7.07 1.08
N ILE A 705 -57.60 -5.98 0.94
CA ILE A 705 -56.48 -5.87 0.00
C ILE A 705 -55.15 -5.73 0.76
N TRP A 706 -54.18 -6.55 0.38
CA TRP A 706 -52.78 -6.43 0.80
C TRP A 706 -51.86 -6.31 -0.42
N ASP A 707 -50.77 -5.57 -0.31
CA ASP A 707 -49.66 -5.73 -1.26
C ASP A 707 -48.89 -7.04 -1.01
N HIS A 708 -48.15 -7.52 -2.01
CA HIS A 708 -47.25 -8.67 -1.93
C HIS A 708 -45.89 -8.40 -2.59
N ILE A 709 -44.84 -9.09 -2.12
CA ILE A 709 -43.48 -9.03 -2.67
C ILE A 709 -42.81 -10.42 -2.65
N HIS A 710 -42.14 -10.78 -3.73
CA HIS A 710 -41.36 -12.01 -3.78
C HIS A 710 -40.05 -11.82 -3.00
N ILE A 711 -39.62 -12.83 -2.24
CA ILE A 711 -38.47 -12.74 -1.33
C ILE A 711 -37.17 -12.31 -2.03
N SER A 712 -36.94 -12.70 -3.29
CA SER A 712 -35.74 -12.25 -4.04
C SER A 712 -35.81 -10.79 -4.49
N ASP A 713 -37.00 -10.19 -4.67
CA ASP A 713 -37.12 -8.76 -4.98
C ASP A 713 -36.90 -7.90 -3.71
N LEU A 714 -37.39 -8.38 -2.56
CA LEU A 714 -37.06 -7.80 -1.24
C LEU A 714 -35.56 -7.93 -0.94
N SER A 715 -34.95 -9.07 -1.30
CA SER A 715 -33.51 -9.29 -1.19
C SER A 715 -32.72 -8.26 -2.01
N ALA A 716 -33.15 -7.99 -3.24
CA ALA A 716 -32.58 -6.94 -4.09
C ALA A 716 -32.77 -5.52 -3.53
N ALA A 717 -33.83 -5.24 -2.77
CA ALA A 717 -34.02 -3.95 -2.09
C ALA A 717 -32.99 -3.75 -0.96
N PHE A 718 -32.77 -4.76 -0.11
CA PHE A 718 -31.72 -4.70 0.92
C PHE A 718 -30.31 -4.62 0.34
N GLY A 719 -30.03 -5.38 -0.73
CA GLY A 719 -28.76 -5.30 -1.45
C GLY A 719 -28.50 -3.90 -2.03
N LEU A 720 -29.52 -3.29 -2.66
CA LEU A 720 -29.42 -1.92 -3.18
C LEU A 720 -29.15 -0.90 -2.07
N LEU A 721 -29.85 -0.95 -0.94
CA LEU A 721 -29.62 0.00 0.15
C LEU A 721 -28.25 -0.20 0.83
N ALA A 722 -27.75 -1.44 0.91
CA ALA A 722 -26.37 -1.70 1.33
C ALA A 722 -25.34 -1.13 0.32
N GLU A 723 -25.62 -1.23 -0.98
CA GLU A 723 -24.79 -0.63 -2.04
C GLU A 723 -24.81 0.90 -2.03
N GLU A 724 -25.95 1.55 -1.72
CA GLU A 724 -26.00 3.00 -1.52
C GLU A 724 -25.24 3.43 -0.26
N ALA A 725 -25.43 2.72 0.87
CA ALA A 725 -24.74 2.98 2.14
C ALA A 725 -23.20 2.97 2.03
N LEU A 726 -22.64 2.18 1.12
CA LEU A 726 -21.20 2.07 0.90
C LEU A 726 -20.65 3.11 -0.10
N LYS A 727 -21.51 3.92 -0.72
CA LYS A 727 -21.09 5.06 -1.55
C LYS A 727 -20.78 6.28 -0.68
N PRO A 728 -19.96 7.23 -1.17
CA PRO A 728 -19.75 8.50 -0.49
C PRO A 728 -21.08 9.17 -0.12
N ALA A 729 -21.19 9.61 1.14
CA ALA A 729 -22.39 10.24 1.72
C ALA A 729 -23.69 9.40 1.66
N GLY A 730 -23.61 8.08 1.55
CA GLY A 730 -24.79 7.20 1.49
C GLY A 730 -25.46 7.15 0.11
N GLY A 731 -24.76 7.59 -0.93
CA GLY A 731 -25.17 7.42 -2.33
C GLY A 731 -26.37 8.29 -2.73
N ALA A 732 -27.34 7.68 -3.41
CA ALA A 732 -28.59 8.33 -3.82
C ALA A 732 -29.76 8.06 -2.83
N ALA A 733 -29.57 7.18 -1.86
CA ALA A 733 -30.60 6.83 -0.88
C ALA A 733 -30.91 7.99 0.10
N THR A 734 -32.16 8.05 0.56
CA THR A 734 -32.56 8.87 1.71
C THR A 734 -32.28 8.12 3.01
N TRP A 735 -31.85 8.84 4.05
CA TRP A 735 -31.47 8.29 5.35
C TRP A 735 -32.01 9.15 6.49
N GLY A 736 -32.06 8.61 7.71
CA GLY A 736 -32.59 9.31 8.88
C GLY A 736 -34.13 9.31 8.92
N PRO A 737 -34.78 10.39 9.40
CA PRO A 737 -36.24 10.45 9.55
C PRO A 737 -37.05 10.21 8.26
N GLU A 738 -36.50 10.60 7.10
CA GLU A 738 -37.12 10.33 5.79
C GLU A 738 -36.62 9.01 5.14
N GLY A 739 -35.76 8.25 5.81
CA GLY A 739 -35.21 6.97 5.34
C GLY A 739 -36.20 5.81 5.38
N TYR A 740 -37.49 6.04 5.13
CA TYR A 740 -38.54 5.02 5.15
C TYR A 740 -38.83 4.52 3.72
N TYR A 741 -38.88 3.21 3.53
CA TYR A 741 -39.02 2.55 2.24
C TYR A 741 -40.08 1.46 2.31
N PHE A 742 -41.15 1.57 1.52
CA PHE A 742 -42.02 0.42 1.29
C PHE A 742 -41.36 -0.55 0.30
N ALA A 743 -41.72 -1.83 0.36
CA ALA A 743 -41.23 -2.85 -0.56
C ALA A 743 -42.38 -3.75 -1.03
N GLU A 744 -42.95 -3.43 -2.20
CA GLU A 744 -44.06 -4.14 -2.83
C GLU A 744 -43.89 -4.34 -4.35
N ALA A 745 -44.60 -5.34 -4.89
CA ALA A 745 -44.60 -5.70 -6.31
C ALA A 745 -46.00 -5.75 -6.95
N GLY A 746 -47.07 -5.87 -6.15
CA GLY A 746 -48.46 -6.01 -6.63
C GLY A 746 -49.45 -6.17 -5.48
N GLU A 747 -50.76 -6.18 -5.78
CA GLU A 747 -51.85 -6.31 -4.81
C GLU A 747 -52.60 -7.65 -4.96
N HIS A 748 -53.29 -8.08 -3.89
CA HIS A 748 -54.16 -9.28 -3.90
C HIS A 748 -55.28 -9.17 -2.85
N SER A 749 -56.30 -10.02 -2.98
CA SER A 749 -57.26 -10.30 -1.90
C SER A 749 -57.15 -11.75 -1.41
N TRP A 750 -57.53 -11.99 -0.15
CA TRP A 750 -57.38 -13.33 0.45
C TRP A 750 -58.40 -14.34 -0.08
N ALA A 751 -59.58 -13.90 -0.54
CA ALA A 751 -60.51 -14.77 -1.26
C ALA A 751 -59.97 -15.20 -2.64
N GLU A 752 -59.14 -14.39 -3.30
CA GLU A 752 -58.46 -14.76 -4.54
C GLU A 752 -57.34 -15.78 -4.29
N VAL A 753 -56.42 -15.47 -3.37
CA VAL A 753 -55.32 -16.38 -3.01
C VAL A 753 -55.85 -17.71 -2.49
N GLY A 754 -56.95 -17.72 -1.73
CA GLY A 754 -57.63 -18.96 -1.32
C GLY A 754 -58.10 -19.82 -2.51
N ARG A 755 -58.72 -19.22 -3.54
CA ARG A 755 -59.14 -19.95 -4.76
C ARG A 755 -57.95 -20.51 -5.52
N ASP A 756 -56.90 -19.72 -5.70
CA ASP A 756 -55.71 -20.15 -6.44
C ASP A 756 -54.95 -21.28 -5.70
N ILE A 757 -54.83 -21.20 -4.37
CA ILE A 757 -54.30 -22.29 -3.55
C ILE A 757 -55.12 -23.58 -3.77
N ALA A 758 -56.45 -23.49 -3.73
CA ALA A 758 -57.31 -24.66 -3.92
C ALA A 758 -57.19 -25.26 -5.34
N ALA A 759 -57.02 -24.43 -6.37
CA ALA A 759 -56.74 -24.88 -7.72
C ALA A 759 -55.41 -25.66 -7.80
N VAL A 760 -54.31 -25.08 -7.29
CA VAL A 760 -52.98 -25.74 -7.29
C VAL A 760 -53.00 -27.03 -6.45
N VAL A 761 -53.67 -27.05 -5.30
CA VAL A 761 -53.84 -28.27 -4.48
C VAL A 761 -54.62 -29.36 -5.23
N ALA A 762 -55.66 -28.99 -5.99
CA ALA A 762 -56.40 -29.93 -6.83
C ALA A 762 -55.56 -30.46 -8.01
N GLU A 763 -54.72 -29.63 -8.63
CA GLU A 763 -53.75 -30.06 -9.66
C GLU A 763 -52.74 -31.09 -9.13
N ARG A 764 -52.39 -31.03 -7.84
CA ARG A 764 -51.56 -32.06 -7.17
C ARG A 764 -52.32 -33.34 -6.79
N GLY A 765 -53.58 -33.47 -7.22
CA GLY A 765 -54.42 -34.65 -6.99
C GLY A 765 -55.03 -34.76 -5.59
N ILE A 766 -54.85 -33.75 -4.74
CA ILE A 766 -55.48 -33.72 -3.41
C ILE A 766 -56.93 -33.27 -3.57
N LYS A 767 -57.86 -34.09 -3.06
CA LYS A 767 -59.30 -33.79 -3.15
C LYS A 767 -59.66 -32.60 -2.24
N ILE A 768 -59.98 -31.47 -2.84
CA ILE A 768 -60.31 -30.21 -2.18
C ILE A 768 -61.55 -29.55 -2.82
N SER A 769 -62.30 -28.75 -2.06
CA SER A 769 -63.35 -27.88 -2.62
C SER A 769 -62.76 -26.64 -3.28
N ALA A 770 -63.37 -26.18 -4.37
CA ALA A 770 -63.07 -24.88 -4.99
C ALA A 770 -63.86 -23.71 -4.36
N GLU A 771 -64.84 -24.00 -3.50
CA GLU A 771 -65.65 -23.01 -2.80
C GLU A 771 -64.87 -22.41 -1.61
N VAL A 772 -64.84 -21.07 -1.52
CA VAL A 772 -64.20 -20.35 -0.40
C VAL A 772 -65.16 -20.28 0.77
N ASP A 773 -64.72 -20.80 1.92
CA ASP A 773 -65.45 -20.70 3.18
C ASP A 773 -65.31 -19.28 3.77
N HIS A 774 -66.42 -18.66 4.18
CA HIS A 774 -66.44 -17.27 4.64
C HIS A 774 -66.57 -17.23 6.17
N LEU A 775 -65.44 -17.10 6.86
CA LEU A 775 -65.34 -17.25 8.31
C LEU A 775 -65.57 -15.93 9.06
N THR A 776 -66.18 -16.03 10.23
CA THR A 776 -66.09 -14.98 11.27
C THR A 776 -64.66 -14.86 11.81
N VAL A 777 -64.35 -13.73 12.46
CA VAL A 777 -63.05 -13.53 13.12
C VAL A 777 -62.83 -14.61 14.18
N GLU A 778 -63.86 -14.91 14.97
CA GLU A 778 -63.86 -15.92 16.03
C GLU A 778 -63.67 -17.35 15.50
N GLU A 779 -64.01 -17.65 14.25
CA GLU A 779 -63.74 -18.93 13.61
C GLU A 779 -62.34 -18.99 13.01
N ALA A 780 -61.89 -17.93 12.36
CA ALA A 780 -60.54 -17.84 11.81
C ALA A 780 -59.48 -17.88 12.93
N THR A 781 -59.73 -17.22 14.07
CA THR A 781 -58.85 -17.23 15.25
C THR A 781 -58.69 -18.63 15.87
N LYS A 782 -59.67 -19.54 15.69
CA LYS A 782 -59.53 -20.96 16.10
C LYS A 782 -58.61 -21.77 15.20
N LEU A 783 -58.37 -21.31 13.96
CA LEU A 783 -57.38 -21.89 13.06
C LEU A 783 -55.97 -21.36 13.37
N HIS A 784 -55.86 -20.04 13.61
CA HIS A 784 -54.60 -19.38 13.89
C HIS A 784 -54.81 -18.11 14.74
N PRO A 785 -54.10 -17.92 15.88
CA PRO A 785 -54.36 -16.80 16.79
C PRO A 785 -54.35 -15.40 16.16
N TRP A 786 -53.47 -15.19 15.16
CA TRP A 786 -53.33 -13.91 14.45
C TRP A 786 -54.13 -13.82 13.15
N ALA A 787 -55.07 -14.74 12.88
CA ALA A 787 -55.80 -14.84 11.60
C ALA A 787 -56.44 -13.52 11.14
N SER A 788 -57.06 -12.78 12.05
CA SER A 788 -57.67 -11.46 11.80
C SER A 788 -56.69 -10.45 11.21
N MET A 789 -55.43 -10.48 11.67
CA MET A 789 -54.34 -9.65 11.15
C MET A 789 -53.76 -10.23 9.86
N LEU A 790 -53.48 -11.53 9.82
CA LEU A 790 -52.82 -12.17 8.67
C LEU A 790 -53.67 -12.16 7.39
N TRP A 791 -55.00 -12.25 7.51
CA TRP A 791 -55.91 -12.48 6.38
C TRP A 791 -57.18 -11.62 6.38
N GLY A 792 -57.42 -10.80 7.42
CA GLY A 792 -58.69 -10.05 7.58
C GLY A 792 -58.61 -8.53 7.45
N SER A 793 -57.42 -7.93 7.59
CA SER A 793 -57.18 -6.48 7.49
C SER A 793 -56.77 -6.05 6.08
N ASN A 794 -56.60 -4.74 5.87
CA ASN A 794 -55.94 -4.17 4.69
C ASN A 794 -54.53 -3.68 5.07
N ALA A 795 -53.62 -3.69 4.10
CA ALA A 795 -52.32 -3.01 4.18
C ALA A 795 -51.86 -2.67 2.75
N ARG A 796 -51.90 -1.39 2.38
CA ARG A 796 -51.67 -0.92 1.00
C ARG A 796 -50.65 0.22 0.96
N SER A 797 -49.62 0.06 0.16
CA SER A 797 -48.40 0.86 0.22
C SER A 797 -47.80 1.07 -1.18
N ARG A 798 -46.99 2.12 -1.39
CA ARG A 798 -46.27 2.34 -2.65
C ARG A 798 -44.80 2.62 -2.39
N ALA A 799 -43.97 1.72 -2.91
CA ALA A 799 -42.51 1.79 -2.93
C ALA A 799 -42.03 2.80 -3.99
N GLU A 800 -42.27 4.09 -3.76
CA GLU A 800 -41.84 5.15 -4.68
C GLU A 800 -40.34 5.43 -4.48
N ARG A 801 -39.88 5.44 -3.23
CA ARG A 801 -38.48 5.72 -2.86
C ARG A 801 -37.52 4.67 -3.41
N LEU A 802 -37.85 3.37 -3.30
CA LEU A 802 -37.05 2.29 -3.93
C LEU A 802 -37.03 2.42 -5.46
N ARG A 803 -38.18 2.65 -6.10
CA ARG A 803 -38.25 2.80 -7.57
C ARG A 803 -37.50 4.04 -8.06
N GLY A 804 -37.43 5.10 -7.25
CA GLY A 804 -36.59 6.29 -7.49
C GLY A 804 -35.09 5.97 -7.53
N LEU A 805 -34.63 4.97 -6.78
CA LEU A 805 -33.26 4.42 -6.84
C LEU A 805 -33.06 3.43 -8.01
N GLY A 806 -34.07 3.22 -8.86
CA GLY A 806 -34.02 2.31 -10.00
C GLY A 806 -34.33 0.85 -9.65
N TRP A 807 -34.70 0.53 -8.41
CA TRP A 807 -35.17 -0.80 -8.02
C TRP A 807 -36.44 -1.19 -8.79
N LYS A 808 -36.56 -2.48 -9.12
CA LYS A 808 -37.70 -3.08 -9.82
C LYS A 808 -37.93 -4.47 -9.28
N ALA A 809 -39.18 -4.79 -8.94
CA ALA A 809 -39.61 -6.17 -8.79
C ALA A 809 -39.58 -6.86 -10.17
N VAL A 810 -38.94 -8.03 -10.25
CA VAL A 810 -38.73 -8.80 -11.50
C VAL A 810 -38.88 -10.30 -11.31
N ALA A 811 -39.14 -10.78 -10.09
CA ALA A 811 -39.39 -12.19 -9.83
C ALA A 811 -40.83 -12.61 -10.24
N PRO A 812 -41.16 -13.92 -10.25
CA PRO A 812 -42.50 -14.39 -10.56
C PRO A 812 -43.56 -13.83 -9.61
N SER A 813 -44.78 -13.65 -10.12
CA SER A 813 -45.91 -13.19 -9.32
C SER A 813 -46.33 -14.19 -8.24
N LEU A 814 -47.10 -13.74 -7.25
CA LEU A 814 -47.62 -14.59 -6.18
C LEU A 814 -48.30 -15.85 -6.74
N LYS A 815 -49.12 -15.69 -7.78
CA LYS A 815 -49.85 -16.78 -8.45
C LYS A 815 -48.92 -17.82 -9.06
N GLU A 816 -47.83 -17.39 -9.70
CA GLU A 816 -46.83 -18.28 -10.31
C GLU A 816 -46.00 -19.01 -9.24
N SER A 817 -45.68 -18.35 -8.13
CA SER A 817 -45.00 -18.96 -6.97
C SER A 817 -45.87 -19.91 -6.15
N LEU A 818 -47.20 -19.93 -6.28
CA LEU A 818 -48.06 -20.82 -5.48
C LEU A 818 -47.73 -22.30 -5.67
N GLY A 819 -47.26 -22.71 -6.86
CA GLY A 819 -46.85 -24.09 -7.15
C GLY A 819 -45.79 -24.59 -6.16
N GLU A 820 -44.65 -23.90 -6.07
CA GLU A 820 -43.56 -24.31 -5.17
C GLU A 820 -43.94 -24.21 -3.68
N ILE A 821 -44.78 -23.24 -3.31
CA ILE A 821 -45.25 -23.06 -1.93
C ILE A 821 -46.16 -24.24 -1.53
N VAL A 822 -47.11 -24.62 -2.39
CA VAL A 822 -47.99 -25.77 -2.16
C VAL A 822 -47.19 -27.09 -2.13
N ASP A 823 -46.23 -27.25 -3.05
CA ASP A 823 -45.37 -28.44 -3.10
C ASP A 823 -44.43 -28.60 -1.89
N VAL A 824 -44.22 -27.54 -1.09
CA VAL A 824 -43.53 -27.60 0.22
C VAL A 824 -44.49 -28.01 1.34
N GLU A 825 -45.68 -27.41 1.40
CA GLU A 825 -46.65 -27.70 2.47
C GLU A 825 -47.28 -29.10 2.35
N ILE A 826 -47.47 -29.63 1.13
CA ILE A 826 -47.90 -31.02 0.92
C ILE A 826 -46.91 -31.99 1.55
N LYS A 827 -45.60 -31.85 1.26
CA LYS A 827 -44.56 -32.71 1.86
C LYS A 827 -44.50 -32.57 3.37
N ALA A 828 -44.73 -31.36 3.90
CA ALA A 828 -44.79 -31.10 5.34
C ALA A 828 -46.07 -31.64 6.02
N PHE A 829 -47.12 -31.95 5.25
CA PHE A 829 -48.35 -32.60 5.70
C PHE A 829 -48.22 -34.14 5.64
N GLU A 830 -47.67 -34.67 4.55
CA GLU A 830 -47.34 -36.08 4.38
C GLU A 830 -46.39 -36.58 5.49
N ALA A 831 -45.29 -35.85 5.74
CA ALA A 831 -44.31 -36.19 6.79
C ALA A 831 -44.80 -36.00 8.24
N LYS A 832 -46.06 -35.59 8.44
CA LYS A 832 -46.77 -35.59 9.74
C LYS A 832 -47.86 -36.66 9.81
N SER A 833 -48.14 -37.32 8.69
CA SER A 833 -49.15 -38.38 8.54
C SER A 833 -48.52 -39.78 8.54
N THR A 834 -47.18 -39.84 8.51
CA THR A 834 -46.31 -41.02 8.68
C THR A 834 -45.68 -41.05 10.07
#